data_AF-A0A9P5VNZ0-F1
#
_entry.id   AF-A0A9P5VNZ0-F1
#
_cell.length_a   1.000
_cell.length_b   1.000
_cell.length_c   1.000
_cell.angle_alpha   90.00
_cell.angle_beta   90.00
_cell.angle_gamma   90.00
#
_symmetry.space_group_name_H-M   'P 1'
#
loop_
_entity.id
_entity.type
_entity.pdbx_description
1 polymer ?
#
loop_
_entity_poly.entity_id
_entity_poly.type
_entity_poly.pdbx_seq_one_letter_code
_entity_poly.pdbx_strand_id
1 'polypeptide(L)'
;MPEVLEHAVIVGGQEALRVFVRLNISLSWLADKLGVQDFNKEMYFVNDTSWYDYQIVDDSEHDYGVNLYVDEAPVSEGSWARRYSRTILLTDLMNRPERILHFGSLFGTDRVEARTESPKAMQQYIADGMDLWNQEILDATDMIEQQIVEWIKITGRAAPGHLGVHFRTVDGDFAKFTRRNLGRIISWLGEMAKKDSKYIKTPQGEVPSPSPSSSSSPSLVVEAEAGATPSFEEQQQDFLRRCKHAASGSMDPLIVLLLGNGGREHTIAWKLAQSDRVERIYVAPGNGGTASGLSKVENVNIGVVDFPALTKFAVEHKINFVIPGPEQPLVEGVASAFQKIGIPCFGPSFKAARMEGSKTFSKDFMKKHNIPTAAYENFTDAAAAKAFVKAANFDVVLKASGLAAGKGVLIPTTKEEAYQGVDQILVDKVFGSAGNELVVEEFMEGQELSILAFSDGYTVVPLPPAQDHKRIFDNDQGPNTGGMGCYAPTPVASPEILADIKRTILQPTIDGMRRDGFPFVGILFTGIMLTNAGPKVLEYNVRFGDPETEVVLPLLSDDTDLAEIMVACTEGRLDSVRVGVKPGFAATVVVASGGYPGKYPTGKAITLQNTAEDVIVFHAGTTVTNGQLVTSGGRVLAATGVAKDLRTAVDKAYAGVQSIHFDEMFYRKDIAHRAFTFLAEQTATANQMTYAQAGVSIDAGNLLVQKIKPLVKATRRVGADSEIGGFGGLFDLKAAGFKDPILVSATDGVGTKLKLAHMTGIHDTIGQDVVAMNVNDLIVQGAESLFFLDYYACGKLEVEVAKDVVKGIADGCLLAGCALVGGETSEMPGLYTPGDYDLAGFAVGAVERTKIIPRMDLVKPGDILLGLTSSGAHSNGYSLIRKIVEKSNQELHSPCPWDKTKTLGQSLLTPTRIYVKQLLPVVRKDLVKAMAHITGGGFIDNIPRVLPEELGVEVDAATWPFPDVFKWIMATGNVPLREMARTFNCGIGMVLVVAPEHVAEVTKLCQEANEVVYQIGVLKTKADNNGEEVVMRNMETSWVV
;
A
#
# COMPACT_ATOMS: atom_id res chain seq x y z
N MET A 1 -45.40 11.38 2.08
CA MET A 1 -44.91 12.36 1.09
C MET A 1 -43.42 12.10 0.88
N PRO A 2 -42.94 12.13 -0.37
CA PRO A 2 -41.61 11.68 -0.83
C PRO A 2 -40.60 12.85 -0.94
N GLU A 3 -39.43 12.55 -1.52
CA GLU A 3 -38.31 13.43 -1.98
C GLU A 3 -37.16 13.63 -0.96
N VAL A 4 -35.87 13.38 -1.23
CA VAL A 4 -35.09 13.02 -2.45
C VAL A 4 -33.81 12.30 -1.98
N LEU A 5 -33.41 11.27 -2.73
CA LEU A 5 -32.10 10.62 -2.75
C LEU A 5 -31.11 11.51 -3.53
N GLU A 6 -29.89 11.75 -3.04
CA GLU A 6 -28.69 11.81 -3.89
C GLU A 6 -27.37 11.76 -3.06
N HIS A 7 -26.50 10.83 -3.49
CA HIS A 7 -25.06 10.66 -3.21
C HIS A 7 -24.64 9.87 -1.95
N ALA A 8 -24.72 8.53 -2.07
CA ALA A 8 -23.85 7.60 -1.36
C ALA A 8 -22.88 6.96 -2.37
N VAL A 9 -21.58 7.17 -2.18
CA VAL A 9 -20.54 6.35 -2.82
C VAL A 9 -20.22 5.23 -1.83
N ILE A 10 -20.52 3.99 -2.24
CA ILE A 10 -20.12 2.77 -1.53
C ILE A 10 -18.68 2.47 -1.93
N VAL A 11 -17.75 2.54 -0.97
CA VAL A 11 -16.46 1.85 -1.08
C VAL A 11 -16.45 0.77 0.00
N GLY A 12 -16.79 -0.45 -0.41
CA GLY A 12 -16.66 -1.64 0.43
C GLY A 12 -15.21 -2.09 0.50
N GLY A 13 -14.66 -2.15 1.72
CA GLY A 13 -13.40 -2.82 2.03
C GLY A 13 -13.58 -3.69 3.26
N GLN A 14 -13.31 -4.99 3.13
CA GLN A 14 -13.37 -5.96 4.21
C GLN A 14 -12.22 -5.73 5.21
N GLU A 15 -12.49 -5.17 6.38
CA GLU A 15 -11.53 -5.25 7.50
C GLU A 15 -12.23 -5.52 8.84
N ALA A 16 -11.57 -6.38 9.63
CA ALA A 16 -12.06 -6.97 10.86
C ALA A 16 -12.34 -5.95 11.98
N LEU A 17 -13.35 -6.24 12.80
CA LEU A 17 -13.68 -5.44 13.99
C LEU A 17 -12.60 -5.63 15.08
N ARG A 18 -11.90 -4.55 15.46
CA ARG A 18 -11.07 -4.49 16.68
C ARG A 18 -11.70 -3.53 17.69
N VAL A 19 -11.90 -3.99 18.92
CA VAL A 19 -12.40 -3.16 20.03
C VAL A 19 -11.22 -2.64 20.83
N PHE A 20 -11.14 -1.32 21.04
CA PHE A 20 -10.15 -0.68 21.89
C PHE A 20 -10.83 -0.11 23.14
N VAL A 21 -10.30 -0.41 24.32
CA VAL A 21 -10.72 0.22 25.58
C VAL A 21 -9.55 1.02 26.12
N ARG A 22 -9.75 2.32 26.34
CA ARG A 22 -8.75 3.22 26.93
C ARG A 22 -9.27 3.72 28.28
N LEU A 23 -8.53 3.41 29.36
CA LEU A 23 -8.78 3.93 30.70
C LEU A 23 -7.64 4.90 31.04
N ASN A 24 -7.96 6.16 31.31
CA ASN A 24 -7.01 7.14 31.82
C ASN A 24 -7.28 7.33 33.31
N ILE A 25 -6.36 6.86 34.17
CA ILE A 25 -6.41 7.13 35.61
C ILE A 25 -5.17 7.94 35.98
N SER A 26 -5.38 9.10 36.61
CA SER A 26 -4.31 9.92 37.16
C SER A 26 -3.77 9.28 38.44
N LEU A 27 -2.48 8.92 38.45
CA LEU A 27 -1.80 8.38 39.64
C LEU A 27 -1.65 9.41 40.76
N SER A 28 -1.58 10.71 40.43
CA SER A 28 -1.55 11.78 41.42
C SER A 28 -2.90 11.93 42.14
N TRP A 29 -4.02 11.75 41.44
CA TRP A 29 -5.35 11.70 42.07
C TRP A 29 -5.52 10.48 42.99
N LEU A 30 -4.92 9.34 42.62
CA LEU A 30 -4.98 8.11 43.41
C LEU A 30 -4.16 8.20 44.70
N ALA A 31 -2.96 8.78 44.64
CA ALA A 31 -2.10 9.00 45.81
C ALA A 31 -2.74 9.96 46.83
N ASP A 32 -3.36 11.03 46.35
CA ASP A 32 -4.02 12.05 47.20
C ASP A 32 -5.28 11.51 47.89
N LYS A 33 -5.96 10.54 47.28
CA LYS A 33 -7.14 9.86 47.88
C LYS A 33 -6.81 8.73 48.84
N LEU A 34 -5.65 8.10 48.69
CA LEU A 34 -5.20 7.01 49.57
C LEU A 34 -4.35 7.50 50.74
N GLY A 35 -3.94 8.77 50.76
CA GLY A 35 -3.22 9.39 51.88
C GLY A 35 -1.80 8.85 52.08
N VAL A 36 -1.16 8.35 51.01
CA VAL A 36 0.17 7.74 51.06
C VAL A 36 1.20 8.76 50.56
N GLN A 37 2.16 9.14 51.42
CA GLN A 37 3.14 10.20 51.12
C GLN A 37 4.44 9.72 50.46
N ASP A 38 4.67 8.40 50.32
CA ASP A 38 5.86 7.85 49.65
C ASP A 38 5.47 6.64 48.79
N PHE A 39 5.54 6.78 47.47
CA PHE A 39 5.42 5.67 46.53
C PHE A 39 6.84 5.14 46.24
N ASN A 40 7.29 4.16 47.03
CA ASN A 40 8.52 3.42 46.74
C ASN A 40 8.18 1.97 46.34
N LYS A 41 8.43 1.71 45.05
CA LYS A 41 8.75 0.46 44.33
C LYS A 41 8.06 -0.85 44.75
N GLU A 42 7.43 -1.46 43.73
CA GLU A 42 6.89 -2.83 43.61
C GLU A 42 5.45 -3.06 44.14
N MET A 43 4.49 -2.98 43.23
CA MET A 43 3.19 -3.65 43.37
C MET A 43 3.24 -4.98 42.59
N TYR A 44 3.05 -6.10 43.28
CA TYR A 44 2.84 -7.40 42.65
C TYR A 44 1.34 -7.67 42.55
N PHE A 45 0.84 -7.97 41.34
CA PHE A 45 -0.46 -8.59 41.16
C PHE A 45 -0.30 -10.11 41.15
N VAL A 46 -0.95 -10.80 42.07
CA VAL A 46 -1.04 -12.27 42.07
C VAL A 46 -2.37 -12.66 41.43
N ASN A 47 -2.33 -13.40 40.33
CA ASN A 47 -3.47 -14.16 39.85
C ASN A 47 -2.99 -15.57 39.44
N ASP A 48 -3.68 -16.59 39.94
CA ASP A 48 -3.38 -17.99 39.68
C ASP A 48 -3.83 -18.35 38.25
N THR A 49 -2.96 -18.14 37.27
CA THR A 49 -2.70 -18.98 36.07
C THR A 49 -2.07 -18.15 34.93
N SER A 50 -0.88 -18.56 34.50
CA SER A 50 -0.11 -18.11 33.30
C SER A 50 0.85 -16.94 33.49
N TRP A 51 2.10 -17.16 33.04
CA TRP A 51 3.23 -16.23 33.09
C TRP A 51 3.13 -15.20 31.96
N TYR A 52 3.07 -13.91 32.31
CA TYR A 52 3.24 -12.78 31.42
C TYR A 52 4.46 -11.98 31.90
N ASP A 53 5.32 -11.55 30.97
CA ASP A 53 6.46 -10.68 31.29
C ASP A 53 5.99 -9.22 31.24
N TYR A 54 6.14 -8.48 32.34
CA TYR A 54 5.73 -7.08 32.45
C TYR A 54 6.96 -6.20 32.48
N GLN A 55 7.09 -5.24 31.55
CA GLN A 55 8.11 -4.20 31.63
C GLN A 55 7.49 -2.88 32.06
N ILE A 56 7.87 -2.43 33.26
CA ILE A 56 7.68 -1.05 33.71
C ILE A 56 8.86 -0.25 33.19
N VAL A 57 8.61 0.72 32.32
CA VAL A 57 9.63 1.70 31.91
C VAL A 57 9.47 2.93 32.79
N ASP A 58 10.47 3.15 33.64
CA ASP A 58 10.64 4.38 34.42
C ASP A 58 11.18 5.46 33.46
N ASP A 59 10.36 6.48 33.17
CA ASP A 59 10.83 7.67 32.48
C ASP A 59 10.59 8.85 33.43
N SER A 60 11.66 9.25 34.10
CA SER A 60 11.65 10.40 35.01
C SER A 60 11.75 11.67 34.17
N GLU A 61 10.60 12.18 33.75
CA GLU A 61 10.20 13.60 33.78
C GLU A 61 8.95 13.83 32.90
N HIS A 62 7.80 13.95 33.57
CA HIS A 62 6.47 14.42 33.11
C HIS A 62 5.54 13.41 32.39
N ASP A 63 4.45 13.07 33.09
CA ASP A 63 3.26 12.26 32.79
C ASP A 63 3.41 10.72 32.66
N TYR A 64 2.99 10.01 33.72
CA TYR A 64 2.92 8.55 33.81
C TYR A 64 1.61 8.01 33.21
N GLY A 65 1.71 7.22 32.14
CA GLY A 65 0.60 6.42 31.59
C GLY A 65 0.93 4.93 31.65
N VAL A 66 -0.04 4.10 32.05
CA VAL A 66 0.07 2.63 31.98
C VAL A 66 -0.53 2.17 30.66
N ASN A 67 0.28 1.56 29.79
CA ASN A 67 -0.19 0.85 28.61
C ASN A 67 -0.25 -0.65 28.94
N LEU A 68 -1.43 -1.25 28.84
CA LEU A 68 -1.58 -2.71 28.89
C LEU A 68 -1.38 -3.25 27.48
N TYR A 69 -0.24 -3.91 27.25
CA TYR A 69 -0.01 -4.68 26.04
C TYR A 69 -0.40 -6.14 26.29
N VAL A 70 -1.14 -6.72 25.36
CA VAL A 70 -1.25 -8.17 25.22
C VAL A 70 -0.53 -8.49 23.92
N ASP A 71 0.74 -8.86 24.00
CA ASP A 71 1.50 -9.33 22.86
C ASP A 71 2.18 -10.67 23.18
N GLU A 72 2.21 -11.56 22.19
CA GLU A 72 2.78 -12.91 22.30
C GLU A 72 4.31 -12.83 22.48
N ALA A 73 4.85 -13.50 23.50
CA ALA A 73 6.26 -13.46 23.88
C ALA A 73 7.25 -13.92 22.78
N PRO A 74 8.51 -13.43 22.77
CA PRO A 74 9.54 -13.91 21.86
C PRO A 74 10.15 -15.23 22.35
N VAL A 75 10.27 -16.21 21.46
CA VAL A 75 11.02 -17.46 21.73
C VAL A 75 12.40 -17.35 21.10
N SER A 76 13.42 -17.54 21.95
CA SER A 76 14.84 -17.64 21.63
C SER A 76 15.17 -18.74 20.61
N GLU A 77 16.29 -18.54 19.91
CA GLU A 77 16.90 -19.37 18.87
C GLU A 77 16.79 -20.90 19.08
N GLY A 78 16.27 -21.62 18.07
CA GLY A 78 16.16 -23.09 18.10
C GLY A 78 15.30 -23.75 17.01
N SER A 79 15.44 -23.32 15.76
CA SER A 79 15.22 -24.04 14.49
C SER A 79 14.17 -25.20 14.35
N TRP A 80 13.14 -24.93 13.52
CA TRP A 80 12.32 -25.78 12.63
C TRP A 80 11.21 -26.72 13.16
N ALA A 81 9.97 -26.18 13.28
CA ALA A 81 8.73 -26.82 12.76
C ALA A 81 7.46 -25.93 12.94
N ARG A 82 6.78 -25.63 11.80
CA ARG A 82 5.36 -25.26 11.61
C ARG A 82 4.65 -24.34 12.64
N ARG A 83 4.31 -23.11 12.23
CA ARG A 83 3.05 -22.44 12.65
C ARG A 83 2.39 -21.69 11.49
N TYR A 84 1.21 -22.18 11.11
CA TYR A 84 0.22 -21.46 10.31
C TYR A 84 -0.35 -20.31 11.16
N SER A 85 -0.37 -19.10 10.61
CA SER A 85 -1.00 -17.93 11.20
C SER A 85 -2.51 -18.14 11.36
N ARG A 86 -2.97 -17.93 12.60
CA ARG A 86 -4.37 -17.95 13.03
C ARG A 86 -5.10 -16.72 12.49
N THR A 87 -5.60 -16.79 11.26
CA THR A 87 -6.65 -15.90 10.77
C THR A 87 -7.42 -16.64 9.68
N ILE A 88 -8.45 -17.40 10.07
CA ILE A 88 -9.41 -17.96 9.11
C ILE A 88 -10.72 -17.21 9.31
N LEU A 89 -11.15 -16.56 8.23
CA LEU A 89 -12.36 -15.78 8.08
C LEU A 89 -13.60 -16.63 8.38
N LEU A 90 -14.40 -16.19 9.35
CA LEU A 90 -15.82 -16.59 9.48
C LEU A 90 -16.63 -16.29 8.21
N THR A 91 -16.14 -15.37 7.37
CA THR A 91 -16.73 -15.00 6.07
C THR A 91 -16.59 -16.09 5.00
N ASP A 92 -15.61 -17.00 5.11
CA ASP A 92 -15.35 -18.05 4.11
C ASP A 92 -16.17 -19.33 4.38
N LEU A 93 -16.56 -19.54 5.64
CA LEU A 93 -17.38 -20.68 6.09
C LEU A 93 -18.87 -20.54 5.71
N MET A 94 -19.37 -19.31 5.55
CA MET A 94 -20.75 -19.07 5.13
C MET A 94 -20.98 -19.24 3.63
N ASN A 95 -19.92 -19.30 2.82
CA ASN A 95 -20.02 -19.28 1.35
C ASN A 95 -19.74 -20.63 0.66
N ARG A 96 -19.28 -21.68 1.38
CA ARG A 96 -19.01 -23.02 0.80
C ARG A 96 -19.26 -24.17 1.80
N PRO A 97 -20.45 -24.79 1.83
CA PRO A 97 -20.82 -25.83 2.80
C PRO A 97 -20.13 -27.20 2.61
N GLU A 98 -19.38 -27.42 1.53
CA GLU A 98 -18.78 -28.73 1.20
C GLU A 98 -17.35 -28.97 1.73
N ARG A 99 -16.77 -28.03 2.50
CA ARG A 99 -15.44 -28.21 3.10
C ARG A 99 -15.50 -28.27 4.62
N ILE A 100 -16.02 -29.38 5.14
CA ILE A 100 -15.93 -29.74 6.57
C ILE A 100 -15.22 -31.08 6.66
N LEU A 101 -13.89 -31.05 6.68
CA LEU A 101 -13.06 -32.18 7.12
C LEU A 101 -11.85 -31.60 7.83
N HIS A 102 -11.91 -31.66 9.17
CA HIS A 102 -10.98 -31.18 10.21
C HIS A 102 -11.36 -29.88 10.92
N PHE A 103 -12.33 -29.98 11.82
CA PHE A 103 -12.63 -28.97 12.84
C PHE A 103 -12.84 -29.63 14.22
N GLY A 104 -11.85 -30.40 14.66
CA GLY A 104 -11.93 -31.19 15.90
C GLY A 104 -10.88 -30.87 16.98
N SER A 105 -9.98 -29.91 16.78
CA SER A 105 -8.86 -29.66 17.72
C SER A 105 -8.76 -28.24 18.26
N LEU A 106 -9.76 -27.39 18.05
CA LEU A 106 -9.71 -25.97 18.42
C LEU A 106 -10.30 -25.63 19.80
N PHE A 107 -11.04 -26.54 20.46
CA PHE A 107 -11.78 -26.21 21.69
C PHE A 107 -11.74 -27.25 22.82
N GLY A 108 -10.79 -28.20 22.82
CA GLY A 108 -10.47 -28.96 24.03
C GLY A 108 -11.58 -29.82 24.66
N THR A 109 -12.52 -30.34 23.87
CA THR A 109 -13.48 -31.35 24.34
C THR A 109 -13.07 -32.74 23.85
N ASP A 110 -12.52 -33.57 24.73
CA ASP A 110 -12.37 -34.99 24.46
C ASP A 110 -13.76 -35.64 24.32
N ARG A 111 -13.94 -36.38 23.22
CA ARG A 111 -15.10 -37.20 22.84
C ARG A 111 -16.36 -36.47 22.34
N VAL A 112 -16.50 -36.37 21.01
CA VAL A 112 -17.72 -36.78 20.29
C VAL A 112 -17.35 -37.19 18.86
N GLU A 113 -17.41 -38.49 18.55
CA GLU A 113 -17.62 -38.93 17.17
C GLU A 113 -19.09 -38.70 16.83
N ALA A 114 -19.40 -37.68 16.01
CA ALA A 114 -20.75 -37.51 15.47
C ALA A 114 -20.72 -37.70 13.95
N ARG A 115 -21.24 -38.87 13.54
CA ARG A 115 -21.68 -39.15 12.17
C ARG A 115 -22.78 -38.15 11.78
N THR A 116 -22.78 -37.80 10.49
CA THR A 116 -23.84 -37.11 9.73
C THR A 116 -25.23 -37.14 10.36
N GLU A 117 -25.89 -35.98 10.57
CA GLU A 117 -27.35 -35.84 10.48
C GLU A 117 -27.87 -34.37 10.58
N SER A 118 -28.34 -33.86 9.43
CA SER A 118 -29.24 -32.69 9.20
C SER A 118 -28.75 -31.23 9.45
N PRO A 119 -29.17 -30.26 8.61
CA PRO A 119 -28.92 -28.82 8.79
C PRO A 119 -29.42 -28.21 10.11
N LYS A 120 -30.40 -28.84 10.76
CA LYS A 120 -30.96 -28.38 12.04
C LYS A 120 -29.98 -28.57 13.21
N ALA A 121 -29.19 -29.65 13.20
CA ALA A 121 -28.19 -29.90 14.25
C ALA A 121 -27.04 -28.88 14.19
N MET A 122 -26.69 -28.44 12.98
CA MET A 122 -25.66 -27.41 12.78
C MET A 122 -26.13 -26.00 13.16
N GLN A 123 -27.41 -25.67 12.93
CA GLN A 123 -28.01 -24.43 13.46
C GLN A 123 -28.07 -24.41 14.98
N GLN A 124 -28.37 -25.55 15.61
CA GLN A 124 -28.36 -25.66 17.07
C GLN A 124 -26.94 -25.50 17.64
N TYR A 125 -25.93 -26.12 17.03
CA TYR A 125 -24.54 -25.99 17.47
C TYR A 125 -24.00 -24.55 17.37
N ILE A 126 -24.40 -23.79 16.33
CA ILE A 126 -24.06 -22.36 16.20
C ILE A 126 -24.81 -21.54 17.27
N ALA A 127 -26.07 -21.84 17.54
CA ALA A 127 -26.83 -21.19 18.60
C ALA A 127 -26.20 -21.44 19.98
N ASP A 128 -25.81 -22.69 20.26
CA ASP A 128 -25.18 -23.08 21.53
C ASP A 128 -23.81 -22.40 21.70
N GLY A 129 -23.03 -22.26 20.62
CA GLY A 129 -21.76 -21.53 20.62
C GLY A 129 -21.92 -20.01 20.79
N MET A 130 -22.97 -19.42 20.22
CA MET A 130 -23.32 -18.01 20.45
C MET A 130 -23.84 -17.77 21.87
N ASP A 131 -24.57 -18.72 22.45
CA ASP A 131 -25.04 -18.65 23.83
C ASP A 131 -23.87 -18.75 24.82
N LEU A 132 -22.85 -19.58 24.54
CA LEU A 132 -21.62 -19.63 25.32
C LEU A 132 -20.83 -18.31 25.26
N TRP A 133 -20.73 -17.70 24.08
CA TRP A 133 -20.07 -16.40 23.93
C TRP A 133 -20.85 -15.26 24.61
N ASN A 134 -22.18 -15.30 24.55
CA ASN A 134 -23.03 -14.39 25.30
C ASN A 134 -22.88 -14.58 26.81
N GLN A 135 -22.72 -15.83 27.27
CA GLN A 135 -22.49 -16.14 28.69
C GLN A 135 -21.14 -15.61 29.16
N GLU A 136 -20.06 -15.73 28.38
CA GLU A 136 -18.75 -15.16 28.73
C GLU A 136 -18.77 -13.62 28.84
N ILE A 137 -19.55 -12.95 27.98
CA ILE A 137 -19.76 -11.49 28.07
C ILE A 137 -20.56 -11.11 29.31
N LEU A 138 -21.58 -11.90 29.66
CA LEU A 138 -22.37 -11.71 30.88
C LEU A 138 -21.52 -11.97 32.13
N ASP A 139 -20.73 -13.04 32.15
CA ASP A 139 -19.83 -13.38 33.26
C ASP A 139 -18.75 -12.31 33.45
N ALA A 140 -18.21 -11.74 32.38
CA ALA A 140 -17.29 -10.60 32.45
C ALA A 140 -17.98 -9.33 33.00
N THR A 141 -19.25 -9.12 32.67
CA THR A 141 -20.05 -8.01 33.18
C THR A 141 -20.38 -8.18 34.66
N ASP A 142 -20.76 -9.39 35.08
CA ASP A 142 -21.01 -9.77 36.47
C ASP A 142 -19.74 -9.66 37.32
N MET A 143 -18.58 -10.02 36.77
CA MET A 143 -17.28 -9.86 37.44
C MET A 143 -16.94 -8.37 37.68
N ILE A 144 -17.21 -7.50 36.70
CA ILE A 144 -17.03 -6.05 36.83
C ILE A 144 -18.03 -5.48 37.85
N GLU A 145 -19.28 -5.96 37.85
CA GLU A 145 -20.30 -5.58 38.84
C GLU A 145 -19.88 -5.98 40.26
N GLN A 146 -19.38 -7.20 40.46
CA GLN A 146 -18.89 -7.66 41.76
C GLN A 146 -17.71 -6.83 42.27
N GLN A 147 -16.75 -6.48 41.41
CA GLN A 147 -15.63 -5.62 41.79
C GLN A 147 -16.07 -4.20 42.17
N ILE A 148 -17.09 -3.64 41.51
CA ILE A 148 -17.67 -2.34 41.88
C ILE A 148 -18.42 -2.43 43.22
N VAL A 149 -19.18 -3.50 43.47
CA VAL A 149 -19.88 -3.73 44.74
C VAL A 149 -18.89 -3.91 45.89
N GLU A 150 -17.80 -4.63 45.67
CA GLU A 150 -16.73 -4.84 46.65
C GLU A 150 -15.98 -3.53 46.94
N TRP A 151 -15.74 -2.71 45.93
CA TRP A 151 -15.20 -1.35 46.07
C TRP A 151 -16.10 -0.43 46.90
N ILE A 152 -17.43 -0.46 46.70
CA ILE A 152 -18.38 0.31 47.51
C ILE A 152 -18.40 -0.16 48.97
N LYS A 153 -18.29 -1.48 49.21
CA LYS A 153 -18.20 -2.06 50.57
C LYS A 153 -16.92 -1.65 51.30
N ILE A 154 -15.80 -1.60 50.59
CA ILE A 154 -14.48 -1.23 51.15
C ILE A 154 -14.40 0.27 51.43
N THR A 155 -14.98 1.11 50.57
CA THR A 155 -14.79 2.58 50.62
C THR A 155 -15.95 3.35 51.26
N GLY A 156 -17.11 2.71 51.44
CA GLY A 156 -18.30 3.31 52.06
C GLY A 156 -18.91 4.49 51.27
N ARG A 157 -18.54 4.68 50.00
CA ARG A 157 -19.01 5.78 49.14
C ARG A 157 -19.49 5.26 47.79
N ALA A 158 -20.68 5.69 47.38
CA ALA A 158 -21.16 5.47 46.01
C ALA A 158 -20.35 6.33 45.03
N ALA A 159 -19.93 5.76 43.90
CA ALA A 159 -19.19 6.48 42.86
C ALA A 159 -20.04 7.64 42.29
N PRO A 160 -19.58 8.91 42.36
CA PRO A 160 -20.17 9.97 41.57
C PRO A 160 -19.73 9.78 40.12
N GLY A 161 -20.69 9.78 39.20
CA GLY A 161 -20.55 9.27 37.85
C GLY A 161 -19.34 9.79 37.09
N HIS A 162 -18.45 8.87 36.72
CA HIS A 162 -17.51 8.90 35.60
C HIS A 162 -17.10 7.44 35.31
N LEU A 163 -18.02 6.66 34.73
CA LEU A 163 -17.64 5.46 34.00
C LEU A 163 -18.33 5.53 32.64
N GLY A 164 -17.65 6.17 31.68
CA GLY A 164 -18.08 6.20 30.29
C GLY A 164 -17.56 4.97 29.57
N VAL A 165 -18.40 3.96 29.37
CA VAL A 165 -18.08 2.84 28.47
C VAL A 165 -18.57 3.23 27.08
N HIS A 166 -17.64 3.48 26.15
CA HIS A 166 -17.95 3.82 24.77
C HIS A 166 -17.86 2.58 23.88
N PHE A 167 -18.95 2.24 23.18
CA PHE A 167 -18.96 1.23 22.13
C PHE A 167 -19.06 1.92 20.75
N ARG A 168 -18.14 1.62 19.83
CA ARG A 168 -18.25 1.98 18.41
C ARG A 168 -18.45 0.69 17.62
N THR A 169 -19.46 0.65 16.74
CA THR A 169 -19.72 -0.49 15.85
C THR A 169 -19.81 -0.01 14.41
N VAL A 170 -19.29 -0.83 13.49
CA VAL A 170 -19.24 -0.58 12.04
C VAL A 170 -20.12 -1.63 11.37
N ASP A 171 -21.45 -1.55 11.58
CA ASP A 171 -22.41 -2.19 10.68
C ASP A 171 -23.87 -1.81 10.99
N GLY A 172 -24.68 -1.65 9.93
CA GLY A 172 -26.04 -1.12 10.00
C GLY A 172 -27.08 -2.05 10.66
N ASP A 173 -26.86 -3.37 10.67
CA ASP A 173 -27.85 -4.33 11.18
C ASP A 173 -27.80 -4.54 12.71
N PHE A 174 -26.68 -4.22 13.38
CA PHE A 174 -26.59 -4.29 14.85
C PHE A 174 -27.32 -3.13 15.53
N ALA A 175 -27.48 -1.98 14.85
CA ALA A 175 -28.18 -0.80 15.39
C ALA A 175 -29.67 -1.05 15.69
N LYS A 176 -30.31 -2.03 15.04
CA LYS A 176 -31.68 -2.47 15.35
C LYS A 176 -31.74 -3.30 16.63
N PHE A 177 -30.70 -4.07 16.95
CA PHE A 177 -30.59 -4.85 18.18
C PHE A 177 -30.33 -3.96 19.40
N THR A 178 -29.43 -2.98 19.27
CA THR A 178 -29.09 -2.03 20.34
C THR A 178 -30.30 -1.17 20.75
N ARG A 179 -31.12 -0.73 19.78
CA ARG A 179 -32.34 0.05 20.07
C ARG A 179 -33.37 -0.72 20.91
N ARG A 180 -33.47 -2.04 20.71
CA ARG A 180 -34.46 -2.89 21.41
C ARG A 180 -34.07 -3.15 22.87
N ASN A 181 -32.77 -3.15 23.18
CA ASN A 181 -32.25 -3.40 24.53
C ASN A 181 -31.91 -2.12 25.31
N LEU A 182 -31.59 -0.99 24.65
CA LEU A 182 -31.42 0.31 25.33
C LEU A 182 -32.68 0.75 26.08
N GLY A 183 -33.87 0.46 25.53
CA GLY A 183 -35.14 0.77 26.18
C GLY A 183 -35.34 0.01 27.51
N ARG A 184 -34.81 -1.22 27.62
CA ARG A 184 -34.88 -2.01 28.85
C ARG A 184 -33.92 -1.47 29.92
N ILE A 185 -32.73 -1.03 29.51
CA ILE A 185 -31.72 -0.45 30.40
C ILE A 185 -32.17 0.91 30.94
N ILE A 186 -32.75 1.77 30.09
CA ILE A 186 -33.30 3.06 30.51
C ILE A 186 -34.51 2.87 31.45
N SER A 187 -35.37 1.88 31.18
CA SER A 187 -36.50 1.55 32.05
C SER A 187 -36.04 1.02 33.42
N TRP A 188 -34.95 0.27 33.47
CA TRP A 188 -34.36 -0.26 34.71
C TRP A 188 -33.66 0.85 35.54
N LEU A 189 -32.93 1.77 34.89
CA LEU A 189 -32.34 2.94 35.54
C LEU A 189 -33.41 3.88 36.13
N GLY A 190 -34.56 4.01 35.45
CA GLY A 190 -35.71 4.76 35.96
C GLY A 190 -36.43 4.09 37.15
N GLU A 191 -36.37 2.76 37.26
CA GLU A 191 -36.90 2.00 38.41
C GLU A 191 -35.97 2.08 39.64
N MET A 192 -34.64 2.10 39.43
CA MET A 192 -33.66 2.30 40.51
C MET A 192 -33.76 3.70 41.12
N ALA A 193 -33.90 4.75 40.31
CA ALA A 193 -34.05 6.13 40.81
C ALA A 193 -35.30 6.35 41.70
N LYS A 194 -36.32 5.47 41.59
CA LYS A 194 -37.54 5.53 42.41
C LYS A 194 -37.44 4.74 43.73
N LYS A 195 -36.49 3.81 43.86
CA LYS A 195 -36.39 2.92 45.02
C LYS A 195 -35.50 3.42 46.17
N ASP A 196 -34.74 4.50 45.97
CA ASP A 196 -33.82 5.05 46.99
C ASP A 196 -34.22 6.43 47.55
N SER A 197 -35.46 6.55 48.01
CA SER A 197 -35.96 7.75 48.74
C SER A 197 -35.72 7.69 50.26
N LYS A 198 -34.83 6.83 50.77
CA LYS A 198 -34.67 6.60 52.23
C LYS A 198 -33.47 7.25 52.92
N TYR A 199 -32.61 7.98 52.21
CA TYR A 199 -31.47 8.66 52.84
C TYR A 199 -31.31 10.11 52.41
N ILE A 200 -32.30 10.95 52.76
CA ILE A 200 -32.12 12.40 52.88
C ILE A 200 -32.78 12.85 54.19
N LYS A 201 -31.97 13.29 55.16
CA LYS A 201 -32.41 14.19 56.24
C LYS A 201 -31.49 15.41 56.25
N THR A 202 -32.09 16.56 55.97
CA THR A 202 -31.56 17.90 56.17
C THR A 202 -31.40 18.22 57.66
N PRO A 203 -30.49 19.15 58.01
CA PRO A 203 -30.77 20.10 59.07
C PRO A 203 -30.77 21.56 58.59
N GLN A 204 -31.67 22.33 59.20
CA GLN A 204 -31.96 23.74 58.99
C GLN A 204 -30.93 24.68 59.67
N GLY A 205 -30.72 25.85 59.03
CA GLY A 205 -30.53 27.21 59.57
C GLY A 205 -29.63 27.49 60.78
N GLU A 206 -28.68 28.43 60.64
CA GLU A 206 -28.75 29.82 61.16
C GLU A 206 -27.41 30.58 60.93
N VAL A 207 -27.50 31.90 60.73
CA VAL A 207 -26.40 32.88 60.56
C VAL A 207 -26.35 33.76 61.82
N PRO A 208 -25.17 34.14 62.37
CA PRO A 208 -24.75 35.56 62.27
C PRO A 208 -23.21 35.84 62.25
N SER A 209 -22.85 37.00 61.68
CA SER A 209 -21.58 37.77 61.77
C SER A 209 -21.49 38.57 63.11
N PRO A 210 -20.45 39.40 63.48
CA PRO A 210 -19.27 39.95 62.78
C PRO A 210 -17.91 39.98 63.58
N SER A 211 -16.88 40.66 62.99
CA SER A 211 -15.45 40.97 63.34
C SER A 211 -15.18 41.66 64.72
N PRO A 212 -13.94 42.07 65.20
CA PRO A 212 -12.65 42.45 64.51
C PRO A 212 -11.26 42.26 65.23
N SER A 213 -10.17 42.71 64.56
CA SER A 213 -8.82 43.17 65.05
C SER A 213 -7.73 42.10 65.39
N SER A 214 -6.39 42.24 65.22
CA SER A 214 -5.45 43.29 64.75
C SER A 214 -3.99 42.75 64.59
N SER A 215 -3.18 43.36 63.69
CA SER A 215 -1.68 43.51 63.63
C SER A 215 -0.78 42.25 63.56
N SER A 216 0.32 42.13 62.78
CA SER A 216 1.29 43.07 62.17
C SER A 216 2.17 42.37 61.09
N SER A 217 2.54 43.08 60.01
CA SER A 217 3.46 42.70 58.90
C SER A 217 4.96 42.92 59.24
N PRO A 218 6.00 42.67 58.37
CA PRO A 218 5.99 42.23 56.96
C PRO A 218 7.09 41.22 56.49
N SER A 219 6.87 40.51 55.37
CA SER A 219 7.91 40.24 54.33
C SER A 219 7.31 39.61 53.06
N LEU A 220 7.77 40.09 51.90
CA LEU A 220 7.33 39.81 50.52
C LEU A 220 7.31 38.33 50.09
N VAL A 221 6.24 37.90 49.40
CA VAL A 221 6.28 36.99 48.23
C VAL A 221 5.12 37.35 47.28
N VAL A 222 5.40 37.39 45.98
CA VAL A 222 4.51 37.68 44.86
C VAL A 222 3.50 36.54 44.66
N GLU A 223 2.20 36.84 44.71
CA GLU A 223 1.15 35.92 44.24
C GLU A 223 1.02 35.98 42.72
N ALA A 224 1.15 34.83 42.06
CA ALA A 224 0.70 34.60 40.70
C ALA A 224 -0.75 34.11 40.75
N GLU A 225 -1.67 34.82 40.10
CA GLU A 225 -3.05 34.39 39.94
C GLU A 225 -3.09 33.07 39.15
N ALA A 226 -3.60 32.00 39.79
CA ALA A 226 -3.96 30.77 39.12
C ALA A 226 -5.18 31.02 38.21
N GLY A 227 -4.95 31.03 36.90
CA GLY A 227 -6.01 31.08 35.90
C GLY A 227 -6.95 29.89 36.07
N ALA A 228 -8.25 30.18 36.19
CA ALA A 228 -9.30 29.18 36.37
C ALA A 228 -9.33 28.18 35.20
N THR A 229 -9.39 26.89 35.54
CA THR A 229 -9.63 25.80 34.59
C THR A 229 -11.09 25.89 34.10
N PRO A 230 -11.38 25.73 32.80
CA PRO A 230 -12.75 25.80 32.30
C PRO A 230 -13.64 24.76 32.99
N SER A 231 -14.82 25.17 33.40
CA SER A 231 -15.83 24.31 33.99
C SER A 231 -16.28 23.22 33.01
N PHE A 232 -16.82 22.11 33.54
CA PHE A 232 -17.37 21.02 32.74
C PHE A 232 -18.43 21.51 31.74
N GLU A 233 -19.21 22.53 32.10
CA GLU A 233 -20.19 23.17 31.21
C GLU A 233 -19.51 23.91 30.04
N GLU A 234 -18.37 24.58 30.25
CA GLU A 234 -17.62 25.25 29.18
C GLU A 234 -16.99 24.24 28.20
N GLN A 235 -16.48 23.12 28.70
CA GLN A 235 -15.95 22.04 27.88
C GLN A 235 -17.05 21.32 27.08
N GLN A 236 -18.23 21.14 27.69
CA GLN A 236 -19.39 20.56 27.03
C GLN A 236 -19.98 21.50 25.97
N GLN A 237 -19.99 22.81 26.24
CA GLN A 237 -20.40 23.83 25.28
C GLN A 237 -19.42 23.92 24.10
N ASP A 238 -18.11 23.81 24.33
CA ASP A 238 -17.10 23.76 23.27
C ASP A 238 -17.27 22.51 22.39
N PHE A 239 -17.47 21.34 23.00
CA PHE A 239 -17.77 20.10 22.27
C PHE A 239 -19.06 20.21 21.45
N LEU A 240 -20.13 20.74 22.04
CA LEU A 240 -21.40 20.97 21.34
C LEU A 240 -21.27 22.02 20.23
N ARG A 241 -20.37 23.01 20.37
CA ARG A 241 -20.05 23.99 19.33
C ARG A 241 -19.38 23.32 18.15
N ARG A 242 -18.38 22.45 18.38
CA ARG A 242 -17.70 21.65 17.34
C ARG A 242 -18.66 20.72 16.61
N CYS A 243 -19.57 20.06 17.34
CA CYS A 243 -20.59 19.19 16.74
C CYS A 243 -21.65 19.97 15.93
N LYS A 244 -22.03 21.17 16.38
CA LYS A 244 -22.93 22.06 15.62
C LYS A 244 -22.25 22.65 14.38
N HIS A 245 -20.96 22.94 14.45
CA HIS A 245 -20.17 23.47 13.34
C HIS A 245 -20.12 22.46 12.17
N ALA A 246 -19.81 21.21 12.46
CA ALA A 246 -19.83 20.10 11.49
C ALA A 246 -21.22 19.84 10.87
N ALA A 247 -22.30 20.21 11.55
CA ALA A 247 -23.68 19.99 11.10
C ALA A 247 -24.30 21.18 10.34
N SER A 248 -23.70 22.37 10.38
CA SER A 248 -24.35 23.62 9.93
C SER A 248 -23.92 24.13 8.54
N GLY A 249 -22.87 23.57 7.93
CA GLY A 249 -22.43 23.93 6.59
C GLY A 249 -21.87 25.36 6.42
N SER A 250 -21.97 26.24 7.43
CA SER A 250 -21.26 27.53 7.45
C SER A 250 -19.96 27.38 8.23
N MET A 251 -18.82 27.44 7.54
CA MET A 251 -17.52 27.44 8.20
C MET A 251 -17.22 28.82 8.78
N ASP A 252 -16.84 28.88 10.05
CA ASP A 252 -16.41 30.13 10.69
C ASP A 252 -15.19 30.68 9.93
N PRO A 253 -15.09 32.01 9.75
CA PRO A 253 -13.93 32.62 9.13
C PRO A 253 -12.65 32.32 9.93
N LEU A 254 -11.56 32.09 9.21
CA LEU A 254 -10.23 31.81 9.77
C LEU A 254 -9.51 33.13 10.06
N ILE A 255 -9.09 33.27 11.31
CA ILE A 255 -8.16 34.30 11.78
C ILE A 255 -6.86 33.57 12.09
N VAL A 256 -5.90 33.71 11.17
CA VAL A 256 -4.67 32.92 11.13
C VAL A 256 -3.53 33.67 11.82
N LEU A 257 -2.72 32.96 12.59
CA LEU A 257 -1.40 33.40 13.05
C LEU A 257 -0.30 32.62 12.34
N LEU A 258 0.46 33.31 11.48
CA LEU A 258 1.60 32.76 10.75
C LEU A 258 2.89 33.18 11.45
N LEU A 259 3.74 32.21 11.82
CA LEU A 259 5.01 32.49 12.49
C LEU A 259 6.16 32.50 11.48
N GLY A 260 6.98 33.54 11.50
CA GLY A 260 8.19 33.71 10.69
C GLY A 260 8.27 35.08 10.01
N ASN A 261 9.29 35.24 9.17
CA ASN A 261 9.65 36.52 8.54
C ASN A 261 10.40 36.37 7.21
N GLY A 262 10.46 35.18 6.63
CA GLY A 262 11.15 34.87 5.37
C GLY A 262 10.26 34.98 4.13
N GLY A 263 10.83 34.61 2.99
CA GLY A 263 10.14 34.57 1.69
C GLY A 263 9.05 33.52 1.67
N ARG A 264 9.31 32.37 2.30
CA ARG A 264 8.33 31.32 2.56
C ARG A 264 7.09 31.83 3.28
N GLU A 265 7.25 32.58 4.38
CA GLU A 265 6.10 33.11 5.12
C GLU A 265 5.33 34.16 4.31
N HIS A 266 6.03 35.01 3.54
CA HIS A 266 5.33 35.91 2.62
C HIS A 266 4.54 35.10 1.56
N THR A 267 5.10 34.03 1.00
CA THR A 267 4.40 33.18 0.03
C THR A 267 3.18 32.50 0.64
N ILE A 268 3.29 31.97 1.87
CA ILE A 268 2.16 31.38 2.59
C ILE A 268 1.08 32.44 2.85
N ALA A 269 1.44 33.62 3.34
CA ALA A 269 0.50 34.72 3.58
C ALA A 269 -0.18 35.18 2.27
N TRP A 270 0.58 35.29 1.18
CA TRP A 270 0.08 35.65 -0.15
C TRP A 270 -0.96 34.64 -0.64
N LYS A 271 -0.70 33.33 -0.47
CA LYS A 271 -1.62 32.29 -0.93
C LYS A 271 -2.85 32.17 -0.02
N LEU A 272 -2.68 32.29 1.30
CA LEU A 272 -3.80 32.27 2.25
C LEU A 272 -4.72 33.47 2.10
N ALA A 273 -4.19 34.66 1.76
CA ALA A 273 -5.00 35.86 1.57
C ALA A 273 -6.01 35.74 0.42
N GLN A 274 -5.79 34.80 -0.52
CA GLN A 274 -6.69 34.50 -1.64
C GLN A 274 -7.89 33.62 -1.23
N SER A 275 -7.84 32.96 -0.07
CA SER A 275 -8.93 32.12 0.41
C SER A 275 -10.08 32.97 0.93
N ASP A 276 -11.32 32.62 0.56
CA ASP A 276 -12.53 33.22 1.11
C ASP A 276 -12.80 32.79 2.55
N ARG A 277 -12.23 31.66 2.99
CA ARG A 277 -12.31 31.24 4.40
C ARG A 277 -11.46 32.13 5.30
N VAL A 278 -10.41 32.77 4.78
CA VAL A 278 -9.50 33.59 5.59
C VAL A 278 -10.02 35.02 5.70
N GLU A 279 -10.27 35.46 6.93
CA GLU A 279 -10.66 36.84 7.24
C GLU A 279 -9.43 37.72 7.50
N ARG A 280 -8.49 37.23 8.31
CA ARG A 280 -7.30 37.97 8.74
C ARG A 280 -6.11 37.03 8.94
N ILE A 281 -4.91 37.53 8.65
CA ILE A 281 -3.64 36.85 8.86
C ILE A 281 -2.72 37.77 9.67
N TYR A 282 -2.36 37.37 10.88
CA TYR A 282 -1.32 38.00 11.66
C TYR A 282 0.01 37.29 11.41
N VAL A 283 1.07 38.02 11.06
CA VAL A 283 2.41 37.45 10.82
C VAL A 283 3.37 37.88 11.92
N ALA A 284 3.96 36.93 12.63
CA ALA A 284 4.83 37.18 13.78
C ALA A 284 6.28 36.73 13.51
N PRO A 285 7.28 37.64 13.37
CA PRO A 285 7.14 39.10 13.30
C PRO A 285 6.80 39.65 11.91
N GLY A 286 6.84 38.81 10.87
CA GLY A 286 6.69 39.24 9.48
C GLY A 286 7.86 40.08 8.97
N ASN A 287 7.71 40.64 7.77
CA ASN A 287 8.72 41.45 7.09
C ASN A 287 8.08 42.62 6.31
N GLY A 288 8.90 43.37 5.57
CA GLY A 288 8.44 44.54 4.82
C GLY A 288 7.33 44.24 3.79
N GLY A 289 7.30 43.03 3.21
CA GLY A 289 6.27 42.65 2.25
C GLY A 289 4.95 42.25 2.89
N THR A 290 4.99 41.57 4.04
CA THR A 290 3.77 41.25 4.80
C THR A 290 3.21 42.45 5.56
N ALA A 291 4.02 43.49 5.80
CA ALA A 291 3.57 44.77 6.36
C ALA A 291 2.78 45.63 5.37
N SER A 292 3.06 45.50 4.08
CA SER A 292 2.47 46.33 3.02
C SER A 292 2.36 45.53 1.72
N GLY A 293 1.12 45.25 1.27
CA GLY A 293 0.89 44.58 -0.02
C GLY A 293 -0.26 43.57 -0.05
N LEU A 294 -0.75 43.13 1.11
CA LEU A 294 -1.82 42.14 1.21
C LEU A 294 -2.93 42.65 2.14
N SER A 295 -4.16 42.76 1.62
CA SER A 295 -5.29 43.41 2.33
C SER A 295 -5.71 42.72 3.63
N LYS A 296 -5.51 41.40 3.72
CA LYS A 296 -5.87 40.58 4.89
C LYS A 296 -4.72 40.39 5.89
N VAL A 297 -3.54 40.98 5.66
CA VAL A 297 -2.31 40.65 6.42
C VAL A 297 -1.88 41.82 7.30
N GLU A 298 -1.39 41.50 8.51
CA GLU A 298 -0.81 42.45 9.45
C GLU A 298 0.36 41.83 10.20
N ASN A 299 1.45 42.58 10.37
CA ASN A 299 2.59 42.13 11.16
C ASN A 299 2.41 42.42 12.65
N VAL A 300 2.90 41.54 13.50
CA VAL A 300 2.86 41.70 14.97
C VAL A 300 4.26 41.50 15.53
N ASN A 301 4.74 42.43 16.36
CA ASN A 301 6.11 42.37 16.86
C ASN A 301 6.27 41.39 18.03
N ILE A 302 6.14 40.10 17.75
CA ILE A 302 6.31 39.00 18.70
C ILE A 302 7.29 37.99 18.12
N GLY A 303 8.22 37.50 18.94
CA GLY A 303 9.19 36.49 18.52
C GLY A 303 8.55 35.13 18.24
N VAL A 304 9.09 34.37 17.29
CA VAL A 304 8.52 33.08 16.84
C VAL A 304 8.51 31.97 17.91
N VAL A 305 9.33 32.11 18.95
CA VAL A 305 9.42 31.17 20.08
C VAL A 305 8.88 31.75 21.40
N ASP A 306 8.32 32.96 21.39
CA ASP A 306 7.70 33.56 22.57
C ASP A 306 6.27 33.02 22.75
N PHE A 307 6.15 31.72 23.05
CA PHE A 307 4.85 31.05 23.17
C PHE A 307 3.91 31.71 24.19
N PRO A 308 4.37 32.21 25.35
CA PRO A 308 3.51 32.97 26.26
C PRO A 308 2.90 34.21 25.61
N ALA A 309 3.70 35.03 24.90
CA ALA A 309 3.18 36.20 24.21
C ALA A 309 2.27 35.83 23.03
N LEU A 310 2.65 34.82 22.25
CA LEU A 310 1.90 34.34 21.09
C LEU A 310 0.52 33.78 21.47
N THR A 311 0.46 32.94 22.50
CA THR A 311 -0.81 32.36 22.98
C THR A 311 -1.73 33.41 23.60
N LYS A 312 -1.17 34.35 24.37
CA LYS A 312 -1.93 35.50 24.89
C LYS A 312 -2.51 36.35 23.76
N PHE A 313 -1.67 36.71 22.78
CA PHE A 313 -2.09 37.48 21.61
C PHE A 313 -3.20 36.74 20.84
N ALA A 314 -3.07 35.42 20.67
CA ALA A 314 -4.05 34.62 19.96
C ALA A 314 -5.43 34.62 20.63
N VAL A 315 -5.49 34.56 21.96
CA VAL A 315 -6.75 34.67 22.70
C VAL A 315 -7.35 36.08 22.57
N GLU A 316 -6.54 37.13 22.73
CA GLU A 316 -6.99 38.53 22.64
C GLU A 316 -7.54 38.88 21.24
N HIS A 317 -6.92 38.35 20.19
CA HIS A 317 -7.28 38.60 18.79
C HIS A 317 -8.20 37.54 18.17
N LYS A 318 -8.70 36.58 18.97
CA LYS A 318 -9.58 35.48 18.51
C LYS A 318 -9.00 34.67 17.36
N ILE A 319 -7.68 34.50 17.33
CA ILE A 319 -7.02 33.61 16.39
C ILE A 319 -7.56 32.20 16.62
N ASN A 320 -7.87 31.52 15.52
CA ASN A 320 -8.42 30.17 15.55
C ASN A 320 -7.60 29.17 14.72
N PHE A 321 -6.47 29.60 14.15
CA PHE A 321 -5.57 28.73 13.40
C PHE A 321 -4.12 29.24 13.42
N VAL A 322 -3.15 28.35 13.63
CA VAL A 322 -1.72 28.70 13.71
C VAL A 322 -0.91 27.92 12.69
N ILE A 323 0.03 28.61 12.03
CA ILE A 323 0.92 28.04 11.03
C ILE A 323 2.36 28.43 11.38
N PRO A 324 3.18 27.50 11.89
CA PRO A 324 4.61 27.73 12.07
C PRO A 324 5.34 27.61 10.72
N GLY A 325 5.98 28.70 10.26
CA GLY A 325 6.82 28.69 9.08
C GLY A 325 8.18 28.03 9.32
N PRO A 326 9.01 28.52 10.27
CA PRO A 326 10.33 27.99 10.54
C PRO A 326 10.32 26.71 11.41
N GLU A 327 11.42 25.97 11.34
CA GLU A 327 11.61 24.72 12.07
C GLU A 327 11.74 24.92 13.59
N GLN A 328 12.33 26.03 14.03
CA GLN A 328 12.61 26.30 15.44
C GLN A 328 11.36 26.19 16.35
N PRO A 329 10.25 26.91 16.10
CA PRO A 329 9.05 26.77 16.92
C PRO A 329 8.45 25.36 16.91
N LEU A 330 8.62 24.59 15.83
CA LEU A 330 8.15 23.19 15.77
C LEU A 330 8.95 22.29 16.71
N VAL A 331 10.28 22.40 16.67
CA VAL A 331 11.17 21.64 17.56
C VAL A 331 11.15 22.14 19.00
N GLU A 332 10.59 23.32 19.27
CA GLU A 332 10.38 23.83 20.65
C GLU A 332 8.96 23.56 21.16
N GLY A 333 8.06 23.00 20.33
CA GLY A 333 6.75 22.51 20.76
C GLY A 333 5.59 23.51 20.66
N VAL A 334 5.61 24.40 19.66
CA VAL A 334 4.52 25.36 19.40
C VAL A 334 3.14 24.71 19.28
N ALA A 335 3.04 23.52 18.64
CA ALA A 335 1.78 22.80 18.50
C ALA A 335 1.18 22.46 19.87
N SER A 336 2.01 22.02 20.82
CA SER A 336 1.60 21.74 22.20
C SER A 336 1.17 23.00 22.94
N ALA A 337 1.84 24.13 22.72
CA ALA A 337 1.48 25.40 23.35
C ALA A 337 0.09 25.89 22.94
N PHE A 338 -0.24 25.80 21.64
CA PHE A 338 -1.55 26.22 21.12
C PHE A 338 -2.65 25.20 21.39
N GLN A 339 -2.34 23.91 21.43
CA GLN A 339 -3.29 22.87 21.82
C GLN A 339 -3.83 23.09 23.23
N LYS A 340 -3.01 23.56 24.18
CA LYS A 340 -3.42 23.86 25.57
C LYS A 340 -4.52 24.93 25.67
N ILE A 341 -4.59 25.83 24.68
CA ILE A 341 -5.62 26.87 24.61
C ILE A 341 -6.69 26.57 23.55
N GLY A 342 -6.71 25.34 23.03
CA GLY A 342 -7.75 24.87 22.11
C GLY A 342 -7.63 25.37 20.67
N ILE A 343 -6.48 25.93 20.26
CA ILE A 343 -6.26 26.44 18.91
C ILE A 343 -5.50 25.40 18.07
N PRO A 344 -6.03 24.96 16.92
CA PRO A 344 -5.34 24.04 16.02
C PRO A 344 -4.08 24.67 15.40
N CYS A 345 -3.04 23.85 15.25
CA CYS A 345 -1.75 24.22 14.68
C CYS A 345 -1.42 23.32 13.49
N PHE A 346 -1.23 23.89 12.30
CA PHE A 346 -0.74 23.19 11.12
C PHE A 346 0.78 23.01 11.21
N GLY A 347 1.20 21.98 11.93
CA GLY A 347 2.61 21.63 12.09
C GLY A 347 2.75 20.37 12.96
N PRO A 348 3.87 19.66 12.84
CA PRO A 348 4.10 18.44 13.60
C PRO A 348 4.13 18.70 15.10
N SER A 349 3.82 17.67 15.87
CA SER A 349 4.13 17.66 17.30
C SER A 349 5.65 17.76 17.51
N PHE A 350 6.08 18.18 18.71
CA PHE A 350 7.50 18.17 19.09
C PHE A 350 8.17 16.82 18.81
N LYS A 351 7.47 15.70 19.08
CA LYS A 351 7.98 14.33 18.84
C LYS A 351 8.23 14.08 17.36
N ALA A 352 7.29 14.44 16.49
CA ALA A 352 7.42 14.29 15.05
C ALA A 352 8.44 15.28 14.45
N ALA A 353 8.58 16.47 15.03
CA ALA A 353 9.57 17.47 14.63
C ALA A 353 11.03 17.02 14.83
N ARG A 354 11.27 16.00 15.67
CA ARG A 354 12.59 15.36 15.83
C ARG A 354 13.15 14.81 14.52
N MET A 355 12.30 14.52 13.52
CA MET A 355 12.75 14.09 12.19
C MET A 355 13.69 15.11 11.53
N GLU A 356 13.50 16.41 11.76
CA GLU A 356 14.45 17.47 11.35
C GLU A 356 15.43 17.81 12.49
N GLY A 357 14.97 17.81 13.74
CA GLY A 357 15.78 18.21 14.89
C GLY A 357 16.95 17.29 15.24
N SER A 358 16.92 16.02 14.82
CA SER A 358 17.95 15.02 15.08
C SER A 358 18.15 14.11 13.86
N LYS A 359 19.31 14.24 13.20
CA LYS A 359 19.64 13.40 12.03
C LYS A 359 19.85 11.95 12.41
N THR A 360 20.46 11.69 13.57
CA THR A 360 20.63 10.33 14.12
C THR A 360 19.27 9.63 14.26
N PHE A 361 18.30 10.29 14.88
CA PHE A 361 16.93 9.81 15.01
C PHE A 361 16.28 9.53 13.64
N SER A 362 16.40 10.47 12.69
CA SER A 362 15.81 10.31 11.36
C SER A 362 16.37 9.10 10.61
N LYS A 363 17.67 8.82 10.78
CA LYS A 363 18.37 7.71 10.15
C LYS A 363 17.96 6.37 10.75
N ASP A 364 17.91 6.31 12.08
CA ASP A 364 17.45 5.11 12.80
C ASP A 364 15.98 4.80 12.52
N PHE A 365 15.15 5.82 12.39
CA PHE A 365 13.77 5.69 11.92
C PHE A 365 13.71 5.09 10.51
N MET A 366 14.49 5.62 9.57
CA MET A 366 14.52 5.08 8.20
C MET A 366 14.97 3.63 8.16
N LYS A 367 16.00 3.26 8.93
CA LYS A 367 16.47 1.88 9.07
C LYS A 367 15.39 0.97 9.65
N LYS A 368 14.73 1.40 10.73
CA LYS A 368 13.65 0.65 11.40
C LYS A 368 12.45 0.38 10.47
N HIS A 369 12.11 1.34 9.61
CA HIS A 369 10.94 1.25 8.72
C HIS A 369 11.28 0.86 7.28
N ASN A 370 12.52 0.42 7.00
CA ASN A 370 13.00 0.02 5.67
C ASN A 370 12.82 1.12 4.60
N ILE A 371 13.04 2.38 4.96
CA ILE A 371 13.00 3.52 4.04
C ILE A 371 14.39 3.69 3.41
N PRO A 372 14.52 3.72 2.07
CA PRO A 372 15.81 3.84 1.40
C PRO A 372 16.56 5.12 1.78
N THR A 373 17.80 4.99 2.25
CA THR A 373 18.71 6.10 2.56
C THR A 373 20.18 5.67 2.36
N ALA A 374 21.14 6.59 2.45
CA ALA A 374 22.57 6.28 2.45
C ALA A 374 22.93 5.27 3.56
N ALA A 375 23.85 4.35 3.28
CA ALA A 375 24.42 3.53 4.34
C ALA A 375 25.05 4.45 5.40
N TYR A 376 24.79 4.21 6.68
CA TYR A 376 25.24 5.12 7.74
C TYR A 376 25.46 4.37 9.05
N GLU A 377 26.20 5.00 9.96
CA GLU A 377 26.21 4.69 11.38
C GLU A 377 26.26 5.98 12.22
N ASN A 378 25.73 5.91 13.44
CA ASN A 378 25.65 7.02 14.39
C ASN A 378 26.72 6.90 15.48
N PHE A 379 27.36 8.01 15.87
CA PHE A 379 28.47 8.03 16.81
C PHE A 379 28.39 9.17 17.81
N THR A 380 28.75 8.87 19.06
CA THR A 380 29.06 9.86 20.12
C THR A 380 30.54 9.86 20.49
N ASP A 381 31.29 8.84 20.05
CA ASP A 381 32.72 8.67 20.34
C ASP A 381 33.55 8.84 19.07
N ALA A 382 34.55 9.73 19.14
CA ALA A 382 35.40 10.06 17.99
C ALA A 382 36.28 8.90 17.55
N ALA A 383 36.74 8.04 18.47
CA ALA A 383 37.60 6.90 18.11
C ALA A 383 36.81 5.83 17.34
N ALA A 384 35.58 5.54 17.75
CA ALA A 384 34.65 4.66 17.05
C ALA A 384 34.29 5.20 15.66
N ALA A 385 33.98 6.50 15.56
CA ALA A 385 33.70 7.15 14.27
C ALA A 385 34.90 7.04 13.30
N LYS A 386 36.12 7.31 13.78
CA LYS A 386 37.34 7.15 12.97
C LYS A 386 37.60 5.70 12.56
N ALA A 387 37.32 4.73 13.43
CA ALA A 387 37.43 3.32 13.10
C ALA A 387 36.46 2.92 11.98
N PHE A 388 35.22 3.43 12.01
CA PHE A 388 34.24 3.22 10.95
C PHE A 388 34.69 3.86 9.62
N VAL A 389 35.12 5.13 9.63
CA VAL A 389 35.69 5.80 8.44
C VAL A 389 36.88 5.02 7.88
N LYS A 390 37.73 4.44 8.73
CA LYS A 390 38.86 3.61 8.30
C LYS A 390 38.38 2.34 7.57
N ALA A 391 37.36 1.68 8.11
CA ALA A 391 36.81 0.42 7.59
C ALA A 391 35.88 0.61 6.38
N ALA A 392 35.33 1.80 6.17
CA ALA A 392 34.46 2.10 5.04
C ALA A 392 35.18 1.90 3.70
N ASN A 393 34.47 1.22 2.77
CA ASN A 393 34.89 0.98 1.39
C ASN A 393 34.23 1.97 0.40
N PHE A 394 33.71 3.08 0.91
CA PHE A 394 33.04 4.14 0.18
C PHE A 394 33.45 5.51 0.76
N ASP A 395 33.27 6.56 -0.02
CA ASP A 395 33.49 7.93 0.43
C ASP A 395 32.41 8.35 1.44
N VAL A 396 32.78 9.16 2.42
CA VAL A 396 31.93 9.46 3.57
C VAL A 396 31.49 10.92 3.61
N VAL A 397 30.29 11.15 4.14
CA VAL A 397 29.77 12.47 4.52
C VAL A 397 29.59 12.48 6.03
N LEU A 398 30.02 13.56 6.67
CA LEU A 398 29.91 13.77 8.11
C LEU A 398 28.81 14.79 8.38
N LYS A 399 27.80 14.40 9.18
CA LYS A 399 26.68 15.28 9.52
C LYS A 399 26.52 15.40 11.04
N ALA A 400 26.61 16.61 11.56
CA ALA A 400 26.22 16.91 12.94
C ALA A 400 24.71 16.68 13.11
N SER A 401 24.32 16.00 14.20
CA SER A 401 22.94 15.53 14.40
C SER A 401 21.94 16.68 14.59
N GLY A 402 22.29 17.70 15.37
CA GLY A 402 21.38 18.80 15.70
C GLY A 402 21.19 19.85 14.59
N LEU A 403 20.39 20.87 14.89
CA LEU A 403 20.12 22.01 14.01
C LEU A 403 21.36 22.90 13.85
N ALA A 404 22.18 22.61 12.84
CA ALA A 404 23.40 23.36 12.52
C ALA A 404 23.20 24.37 11.36
N ALA A 405 21.96 24.80 11.09
CA ALA A 405 21.60 25.75 10.02
C ALA A 405 22.24 25.45 8.64
N GLY A 406 22.28 24.17 8.26
CA GLY A 406 22.89 23.71 7.00
C GLY A 406 24.43 23.75 6.94
N LYS A 407 25.11 24.20 7.99
CA LYS A 407 26.60 24.28 8.06
C LYS A 407 27.25 23.04 8.67
N GLY A 408 26.47 22.19 9.34
CA GLY A 408 26.95 20.99 10.02
C GLY A 408 27.15 19.77 9.11
N VAL A 409 27.35 19.96 7.81
CA VAL A 409 27.61 18.89 6.83
C VAL A 409 28.99 19.09 6.23
N LEU A 410 29.88 18.13 6.43
CA LEU A 410 31.23 18.11 5.86
C LEU A 410 31.32 16.97 4.83
N ILE A 411 31.86 17.27 3.66
CA ILE A 411 32.09 16.30 2.57
C ILE A 411 33.60 16.17 2.39
N PRO A 412 34.27 15.37 3.22
CA PRO A 412 35.71 15.14 3.10
C PRO A 412 36.03 14.40 1.80
N THR A 413 37.15 14.74 1.18
CA THR A 413 37.65 14.09 -0.04
C THR A 413 38.75 13.07 0.24
N THR A 414 39.25 13.03 1.49
CA THR A 414 40.26 12.08 1.96
C THR A 414 39.91 11.55 3.35
N LYS A 415 40.47 10.40 3.75
CA LYS A 415 40.25 9.83 5.09
C LYS A 415 40.82 10.73 6.18
N GLU A 416 41.92 11.40 5.92
CA GLU A 416 42.55 12.37 6.81
C GLU A 416 41.64 13.58 7.05
N GLU A 417 41.04 14.13 6.00
CA GLU A 417 40.02 15.19 6.11
C GLU A 417 38.80 14.70 6.90
N ALA A 418 38.37 13.45 6.68
CA ALA A 418 37.26 12.87 7.44
C ALA A 418 37.60 12.75 8.93
N TYR A 419 38.81 12.32 9.29
CA TYR A 419 39.24 12.27 10.70
C TYR A 419 39.27 13.65 11.35
N GLN A 420 39.73 14.67 10.63
CA GLN A 420 39.69 16.05 11.11
C GLN A 420 38.25 16.54 11.28
N GLY A 421 37.36 16.23 10.34
CA GLY A 421 35.94 16.56 10.45
C GLY A 421 35.26 15.88 11.64
N VAL A 422 35.62 14.62 11.95
CA VAL A 422 35.15 13.91 13.15
C VAL A 422 35.57 14.66 14.42
N ASP A 423 36.84 15.08 14.51
CA ASP A 423 37.35 15.83 15.67
C ASP A 423 36.66 17.19 15.79
N GLN A 424 36.48 17.92 14.69
CA GLN A 424 35.79 19.21 14.67
C GLN A 424 34.36 19.12 15.22
N ILE A 425 33.66 18.02 14.92
CA ILE A 425 32.27 17.81 15.33
C ILE A 425 32.20 17.30 16.77
N LEU A 426 32.85 16.17 17.09
CA LEU A 426 32.67 15.45 18.36
C LEU A 426 33.61 15.92 19.48
N VAL A 427 34.80 16.44 19.15
CA VAL A 427 35.84 16.83 20.13
C VAL A 427 35.85 18.34 20.31
N ASP A 428 36.07 19.10 19.23
CA ASP A 428 36.17 20.56 19.27
C ASP A 428 34.79 21.23 19.41
N LYS A 429 33.71 20.48 19.14
CA LYS A 429 32.31 20.91 19.23
C LYS A 429 32.06 22.25 18.53
N VAL A 430 32.59 22.41 17.32
CA VAL A 430 32.48 23.65 16.52
C VAL A 430 31.00 24.02 16.26
N PHE A 431 30.10 23.05 16.30
CA PHE A 431 28.65 23.24 16.15
C PHE A 431 27.87 23.22 17.47
N GLY A 432 28.54 23.37 18.62
CA GLY A 432 27.91 23.38 19.94
C GLY A 432 27.20 22.04 20.26
N SER A 433 26.00 22.12 20.83
CA SER A 433 25.21 20.92 21.18
C SER A 433 24.81 20.07 19.98
N ALA A 434 24.73 20.65 18.77
CA ALA A 434 24.46 19.90 17.55
C ALA A 434 25.57 18.89 17.20
N GLY A 435 26.78 19.09 17.72
CA GLY A 435 27.93 18.19 17.55
C GLY A 435 28.09 17.15 18.65
N ASN A 436 27.11 16.95 19.54
CA ASN A 436 27.16 15.88 20.55
C ASN A 436 27.02 14.49 19.91
N GLU A 437 26.41 14.40 18.74
CA GLU A 437 26.26 13.19 17.96
C GLU A 437 26.62 13.47 16.50
N LEU A 438 27.20 12.47 15.85
CA LEU A 438 27.67 12.50 14.48
C LEU A 438 27.05 11.35 13.70
N VAL A 439 26.50 11.65 12.52
CA VAL A 439 26.17 10.65 11.51
C VAL A 439 27.33 10.58 10.52
N VAL A 440 27.88 9.39 10.30
CA VAL A 440 28.80 9.12 9.20
C VAL A 440 28.04 8.30 8.17
N GLU A 441 27.88 8.82 6.95
CA GLU A 441 27.10 8.17 5.89
C GLU A 441 27.87 8.07 4.57
N GLU A 442 27.44 7.16 3.71
CA GLU A 442 27.88 7.01 2.33
C GLU A 442 27.63 8.30 1.52
N PHE A 443 28.65 8.76 0.81
CA PHE A 443 28.51 9.78 -0.22
C PHE A 443 27.74 9.21 -1.41
N MET A 444 26.53 9.73 -1.65
CA MET A 444 25.68 9.30 -2.76
C MET A 444 25.82 10.25 -3.95
N GLU A 445 26.04 9.69 -5.13
CA GLU A 445 26.02 10.43 -6.39
C GLU A 445 24.64 10.36 -7.05
N GLY A 446 24.19 11.48 -7.62
CA GLY A 446 22.90 11.57 -8.28
C GLY A 446 22.38 12.98 -8.49
N GLN A 447 21.12 13.07 -8.92
CA GLN A 447 20.38 14.34 -8.96
C GLN A 447 19.62 14.54 -7.66
N GLU A 448 19.86 15.67 -6.97
CA GLU A 448 19.09 16.06 -5.79
C GLU A 448 17.68 16.50 -6.19
N LEU A 449 16.70 16.17 -5.35
CA LEU A 449 15.28 16.41 -5.54
C LEU A 449 14.66 16.81 -4.21
N SER A 450 13.81 17.83 -4.23
CA SER A 450 13.01 18.26 -3.09
C SER A 450 11.55 17.90 -3.31
N ILE A 451 10.94 17.12 -2.42
CA ILE A 451 9.49 16.86 -2.44
C ILE A 451 8.87 17.34 -1.14
N LEU A 452 7.93 18.27 -1.26
CA LEU A 452 7.07 18.71 -0.17
C LEU A 452 5.77 17.92 -0.25
N ALA A 453 5.22 17.49 0.88
CA ALA A 453 3.96 16.78 0.91
C ALA A 453 3.09 17.21 2.10
N PHE A 454 1.80 17.44 1.84
CA PHE A 454 0.80 17.59 2.90
C PHE A 454 0.56 16.25 3.57
N SER A 455 0.42 16.25 4.89
CA SER A 455 0.01 15.08 5.66
C SER A 455 -0.89 15.44 6.82
N ASP A 456 -1.87 14.58 7.08
CA ASP A 456 -2.77 14.61 8.24
C ASP A 456 -2.45 13.49 9.27
N GLY A 457 -1.37 12.77 9.03
CA GLY A 457 -0.92 11.62 9.83
C GLY A 457 -1.34 10.26 9.26
N TYR A 458 -2.17 10.26 8.21
CA TYR A 458 -2.66 9.05 7.53
C TYR A 458 -2.42 9.14 6.02
N THR A 459 -2.90 10.23 5.43
CA THR A 459 -2.83 10.54 4.01
C THR A 459 -1.61 11.41 3.73
N VAL A 460 -0.89 11.11 2.64
CA VAL A 460 0.20 11.95 2.12
C VAL A 460 -0.08 12.39 0.69
N VAL A 461 -0.03 13.70 0.46
CA VAL A 461 -0.25 14.32 -0.85
C VAL A 461 1.00 15.09 -1.27
N PRO A 462 1.83 14.54 -2.18
CA PRO A 462 3.02 15.22 -2.65
C PRO A 462 2.67 16.41 -3.57
N LEU A 463 3.43 17.47 -3.44
CA LEU A 463 3.43 18.64 -4.29
C LEU A 463 4.45 18.49 -5.44
N PRO A 464 4.42 19.37 -6.46
CA PRO A 464 5.36 19.29 -7.57
C PRO A 464 6.81 19.20 -7.09
N PRO A 465 7.60 18.26 -7.63
CA PRO A 465 8.99 18.09 -7.23
C PRO A 465 9.81 19.32 -7.63
N ALA A 466 10.67 19.78 -6.75
CA ALA A 466 11.47 20.98 -6.95
C ALA A 466 12.97 20.66 -6.92
N GLN A 467 13.78 21.54 -7.50
CA GLN A 467 15.23 21.53 -7.32
C GLN A 467 15.69 22.93 -6.93
N ASP A 468 16.43 23.03 -5.83
CA ASP A 468 17.01 24.26 -5.33
C ASP A 468 18.48 24.41 -5.75
N HIS A 469 18.98 25.64 -5.63
CA HIS A 469 20.36 25.99 -5.92
C HIS A 469 21.02 26.54 -4.65
N LYS A 470 21.67 25.67 -3.87
CA LYS A 470 22.25 26.04 -2.56
C LYS A 470 23.48 26.93 -2.64
N ARG A 471 24.28 26.84 -3.70
CA ARG A 471 25.59 27.53 -3.82
C ARG A 471 25.43 29.00 -4.19
N ILE A 472 26.27 29.86 -3.62
CA ILE A 472 26.17 31.34 -3.77
C ILE A 472 26.48 31.82 -5.19
N PHE A 473 27.48 31.27 -5.88
CA PHE A 473 27.91 31.76 -7.20
C PHE A 473 27.36 30.88 -8.34
N ASP A 474 27.38 31.43 -9.55
CA ASP A 474 27.05 30.72 -10.79
C ASP A 474 27.91 29.45 -10.95
N ASN A 475 27.40 28.46 -11.67
CA ASN A 475 27.98 27.12 -11.88
C ASN A 475 28.16 26.35 -10.56
N ASP A 476 27.25 26.57 -9.61
CA ASP A 476 27.20 25.93 -8.30
C ASP A 476 28.52 26.07 -7.51
N GLN A 477 29.16 27.25 -7.58
CA GLN A 477 30.44 27.54 -6.91
C GLN A 477 30.26 28.30 -5.59
N GLY A 478 31.31 28.30 -4.76
CA GLY A 478 31.35 29.02 -3.48
C GLY A 478 30.63 28.30 -2.34
N PRO A 479 30.48 28.91 -1.16
CA PRO A 479 29.85 28.29 0.01
C PRO A 479 28.36 27.96 -0.22
N ASN A 480 27.86 26.96 0.53
CA ASN A 480 26.43 26.69 0.65
C ASN A 480 25.72 27.87 1.33
N THR A 481 24.49 28.11 0.91
CA THR A 481 23.57 29.13 1.40
C THR A 481 22.25 28.47 1.79
N GLY A 482 21.28 29.24 2.28
CA GLY A 482 19.90 28.75 2.43
C GLY A 482 19.17 28.46 1.10
N GLY A 483 19.77 28.79 -0.06
CA GLY A 483 19.18 28.64 -1.40
C GLY A 483 19.15 29.99 -2.14
N MET A 484 19.72 30.01 -3.35
CA MET A 484 19.80 31.17 -4.25
C MET A 484 18.74 31.17 -5.36
N GLY A 485 17.97 30.09 -5.46
CA GLY A 485 16.87 29.96 -6.40
C GLY A 485 16.34 28.54 -6.41
N CYS A 486 15.17 28.37 -7.02
CA CYS A 486 14.48 27.08 -7.12
C CYS A 486 13.59 27.06 -8.35
N TYR A 487 13.21 25.88 -8.82
CA TYR A 487 12.19 25.70 -9.86
C TYR A 487 11.40 24.42 -9.63
N ALA A 488 10.15 24.42 -10.11
CA ALA A 488 9.23 23.29 -10.06
C ALA A 488 8.25 23.32 -11.26
N PRO A 489 7.73 22.17 -11.71
CA PRO A 489 8.27 20.83 -11.45
C PRO A 489 9.65 20.66 -12.09
N THR A 490 10.53 19.88 -11.48
CA THR A 490 11.79 19.49 -12.13
C THR A 490 11.59 18.38 -13.18
N PRO A 491 12.25 18.46 -14.35
CA PRO A 491 12.15 17.43 -15.38
C PRO A 491 12.85 16.10 -15.02
N VAL A 492 13.69 16.06 -13.97
CA VAL A 492 14.41 14.83 -13.61
C VAL A 492 13.53 13.78 -12.92
N ALA A 493 12.36 14.19 -12.41
CA ALA A 493 11.43 13.30 -11.71
C ALA A 493 10.27 12.91 -12.63
N SER A 494 10.38 11.76 -13.29
CA SER A 494 9.29 11.20 -14.10
C SER A 494 8.10 10.78 -13.23
N PRO A 495 6.89 10.63 -13.80
CA PRO A 495 5.73 10.13 -13.07
C PRO A 495 5.98 8.79 -12.35
N GLU A 496 6.76 7.90 -12.96
CA GLU A 496 7.15 6.61 -12.39
C GLU A 496 8.05 6.78 -11.16
N ILE A 497 9.06 7.66 -11.26
CA ILE A 497 9.94 8.00 -10.13
C ILE A 497 9.12 8.59 -8.98
N LEU A 498 8.16 9.48 -9.26
CA LEU A 498 7.29 10.06 -8.24
C LEU A 498 6.38 9.03 -7.58
N ALA A 499 5.85 8.08 -8.35
CA ALA A 499 5.07 6.97 -7.81
C ALA A 499 5.93 6.05 -6.93
N ASP A 500 7.17 5.78 -7.33
CA ASP A 500 8.11 5.00 -6.53
C ASP A 500 8.46 5.70 -5.21
N ILE A 501 8.80 6.99 -5.26
CA ILE A 501 9.07 7.81 -4.06
C ILE A 501 7.86 7.81 -3.13
N LYS A 502 6.64 7.98 -3.65
CA LYS A 502 5.44 7.95 -2.80
C LYS A 502 5.30 6.61 -2.08
N ARG A 503 5.53 5.51 -2.79
CA ARG A 503 5.34 4.13 -2.30
C ARG A 503 6.44 3.67 -1.36
N THR A 504 7.69 4.05 -1.59
CA THR A 504 8.86 3.53 -0.86
C THR A 504 9.39 4.50 0.20
N ILE A 505 9.07 5.79 0.10
CA ILE A 505 9.58 6.83 1.00
C ILE A 505 8.42 7.54 1.70
N LEU A 506 7.58 8.28 0.99
CA LEU A 506 6.64 9.22 1.63
C LEU A 506 5.58 8.50 2.48
N GLN A 507 4.85 7.55 1.90
CA GLN A 507 3.79 6.83 2.63
C GLN A 507 4.37 5.96 3.76
N PRO A 508 5.45 5.17 3.56
CA PRO A 508 6.10 4.44 4.65
C PRO A 508 6.57 5.32 5.80
N THR A 509 7.02 6.54 5.51
CA THR A 509 7.41 7.53 6.53
C THR A 509 6.21 7.98 7.37
N ILE A 510 5.09 8.35 6.76
CA ILE A 510 3.87 8.71 7.50
C ILE A 510 3.36 7.51 8.32
N ASP A 511 3.34 6.32 7.72
CA ASP A 511 2.91 5.09 8.40
C ASP A 511 3.84 4.67 9.53
N GLY A 512 5.14 4.90 9.39
CA GLY A 512 6.14 4.64 10.43
C GLY A 512 5.93 5.55 11.64
N MET A 513 5.82 6.87 11.41
CA MET A 513 5.61 7.85 12.48
C MET A 513 4.30 7.59 13.24
N ARG A 514 3.24 7.21 12.52
CA ARG A 514 1.96 6.80 13.11
C ARG A 514 2.10 5.53 13.96
N ARG A 515 2.77 4.49 13.46
CA ARG A 515 3.00 3.24 14.21
C ARG A 515 3.82 3.46 15.48
N ASP A 516 4.74 4.41 15.46
CA ASP A 516 5.58 4.75 16.60
C ASP A 516 4.93 5.76 17.57
N GLY A 517 3.66 6.15 17.33
CA GLY A 517 2.88 6.96 18.27
C GLY A 517 3.10 8.46 18.17
N PHE A 518 3.64 8.96 17.05
CA PHE A 518 3.79 10.40 16.78
C PHE A 518 3.33 10.75 15.34
N PRO A 519 2.03 10.64 15.03
CA PRO A 519 1.51 10.94 13.69
C PRO A 519 1.93 12.34 13.22
N PHE A 520 2.29 12.45 11.94
CA PHE A 520 2.83 13.68 11.35
C PHE A 520 1.72 14.51 10.68
N VAL A 521 1.45 15.69 11.24
CA VAL A 521 0.54 16.68 10.66
C VAL A 521 1.36 17.85 10.14
N GLY A 522 1.12 18.32 8.91
CA GLY A 522 1.80 19.48 8.35
C GLY A 522 2.43 19.22 6.98
N ILE A 523 3.58 19.85 6.72
CA ILE A 523 4.39 19.63 5.51
C ILE A 523 5.59 18.76 5.84
N LEU A 524 5.64 17.58 5.23
CA LEU A 524 6.85 16.78 5.18
C LEU A 524 7.65 17.22 3.95
N PHE A 525 8.81 17.81 4.17
CA PHE A 525 9.78 18.08 3.13
C PHE A 525 10.84 16.97 3.16
N THR A 526 10.94 16.21 2.07
CA THR A 526 11.93 15.15 1.91
C THR A 526 12.95 15.55 0.85
N GLY A 527 14.22 15.65 1.25
CA GLY A 527 15.34 15.74 0.34
C GLY A 527 15.72 14.35 -0.16
N ILE A 528 15.80 14.16 -1.47
CA ILE A 528 15.99 12.85 -2.12
C ILE A 528 17.16 12.95 -3.09
N MET A 529 18.02 11.93 -3.09
CA MET A 529 19.01 11.71 -4.13
C MET A 529 18.50 10.64 -5.10
N LEU A 530 18.41 10.99 -6.39
CA LEU A 530 18.14 10.02 -7.46
C LEU A 530 19.46 9.35 -7.86
N THR A 531 19.71 8.16 -7.29
CA THR A 531 20.92 7.37 -7.54
C THR A 531 20.67 6.32 -8.63
N ASN A 532 21.73 5.67 -9.11
CA ASN A 532 21.62 4.52 -10.02
C ASN A 532 20.85 3.33 -9.41
N ALA A 533 20.73 3.26 -8.08
CA ALA A 533 19.97 2.23 -7.36
C ALA A 533 18.52 2.67 -7.03
N GLY A 534 18.07 3.83 -7.52
CA GLY A 534 16.76 4.40 -7.23
C GLY A 534 16.81 5.58 -6.25
N PRO A 535 15.64 6.11 -5.85
CA PRO A 535 15.53 7.25 -4.95
C PRO A 535 15.93 6.87 -3.52
N LYS A 536 16.79 7.70 -2.90
CA LYS A 536 17.22 7.54 -1.50
C LYS A 536 17.05 8.86 -0.75
N VAL A 537 16.54 8.80 0.48
CA VAL A 537 16.37 9.98 1.34
C VAL A 537 17.73 10.50 1.81
N LEU A 538 17.95 11.81 1.63
CA LEU A 538 19.08 12.56 2.16
C LEU A 538 18.81 13.10 3.56
N GLU A 539 17.63 13.71 3.73
CA GLU A 539 17.19 14.34 4.97
C GLU A 539 15.68 14.60 4.97
N TYR A 540 15.12 14.79 6.17
CA TYR A 540 13.77 15.28 6.38
C TYR A 540 13.81 16.67 6.98
N ASN A 541 12.95 17.53 6.44
CA ASN A 541 12.53 18.78 7.05
C ASN A 541 11.02 18.68 7.31
N VAL A 542 10.55 19.32 8.35
CA VAL A 542 9.17 19.15 8.84
C VAL A 542 8.30 20.39 8.63
N ARG A 543 8.70 21.19 7.65
CA ARG A 543 8.08 22.46 7.25
C ARG A 543 8.30 22.72 5.77
N PHE A 544 7.66 23.76 5.27
CA PHE A 544 7.88 24.29 3.92
C PHE A 544 9.36 24.72 3.70
N GLY A 545 9.93 24.39 2.53
CA GLY A 545 11.27 24.83 2.12
C GLY A 545 11.34 26.33 1.79
N ASP A 546 12.53 26.92 1.74
CA ASP A 546 12.75 28.31 1.33
C ASP A 546 14.06 28.33 0.52
N PRO A 547 14.05 28.45 -0.82
CA PRO A 547 12.98 29.08 -1.61
C PRO A 547 12.03 28.11 -2.37
N GLU A 548 11.86 26.86 -1.95
CA GLU A 548 10.96 25.91 -2.64
C GLU A 548 9.49 26.32 -2.58
N THR A 549 9.07 26.95 -1.49
CA THR A 549 7.67 27.38 -1.29
C THR A 549 7.24 28.40 -2.34
N GLU A 550 8.15 29.31 -2.67
CA GLU A 550 8.02 30.38 -3.64
C GLU A 550 7.74 29.85 -5.05
N VAL A 551 8.07 28.58 -5.37
CA VAL A 551 7.74 27.97 -6.66
C VAL A 551 6.61 26.95 -6.58
N VAL A 552 6.45 26.26 -5.46
CA VAL A 552 5.43 25.22 -5.31
C VAL A 552 4.04 25.82 -5.11
N LEU A 553 3.87 26.80 -4.21
CA LEU A 553 2.55 27.36 -3.91
C LEU A 553 1.92 28.13 -5.09
N PRO A 554 2.68 28.87 -5.93
CA PRO A 554 2.11 29.46 -7.14
C PRO A 554 1.60 28.46 -8.17
N LEU A 555 1.98 27.17 -8.09
CA LEU A 555 1.52 26.11 -8.98
C LEU A 555 0.26 25.38 -8.48
N LEU A 556 -0.24 25.68 -7.28
CA LEU A 556 -1.56 25.20 -6.88
C LEU A 556 -2.62 25.72 -7.86
N SER A 557 -3.56 24.85 -8.24
CA SER A 557 -4.65 25.23 -9.13
C SER A 557 -5.59 26.23 -8.47
N ASP A 558 -6.32 27.00 -9.27
CA ASP A 558 -7.17 28.08 -8.78
C ASP A 558 -8.36 27.56 -7.95
N ASP A 559 -8.77 26.30 -8.17
CA ASP A 559 -9.78 25.58 -7.38
C ASP A 559 -9.23 24.87 -6.13
N THR A 560 -7.95 25.07 -5.81
CA THR A 560 -7.30 24.52 -4.61
C THR A 560 -7.10 25.60 -3.55
N ASP A 561 -7.85 25.49 -2.45
CA ASP A 561 -7.72 26.38 -1.29
C ASP A 561 -6.68 25.84 -0.28
N LEU A 562 -5.58 26.58 -0.11
CA LEU A 562 -4.51 26.25 0.83
C LEU A 562 -5.02 26.21 2.29
N ALA A 563 -5.92 27.13 2.66
CA ALA A 563 -6.45 27.19 4.02
C ALA A 563 -7.31 25.95 4.34
N GLU A 564 -8.12 25.50 3.38
CA GLU A 564 -8.91 24.27 3.50
C GLU A 564 -8.03 23.03 3.69
N ILE A 565 -6.95 22.92 2.90
CA ILE A 565 -6.00 21.80 3.02
C ILE A 565 -5.36 21.78 4.41
N MET A 566 -4.87 22.93 4.87
CA MET A 566 -4.20 23.02 6.18
C MET A 566 -5.16 22.67 7.32
N VAL A 567 -6.42 23.14 7.27
CA VAL A 567 -7.44 22.77 8.24
C VAL A 567 -7.74 21.27 8.18
N ALA A 568 -7.95 20.72 6.99
CA ALA A 568 -8.21 19.30 6.79
C ALA A 568 -7.07 18.41 7.32
N CYS A 569 -5.82 18.86 7.20
CA CYS A 569 -4.67 18.22 7.83
C CYS A 569 -4.79 18.17 9.35
N THR A 570 -5.17 19.28 9.99
CA THR A 570 -5.35 19.31 11.45
C THR A 570 -6.57 18.52 11.94
N GLU A 571 -7.53 18.25 11.05
CA GLU A 571 -8.76 17.51 11.33
C GLU A 571 -8.69 16.02 10.96
N GLY A 572 -7.61 15.55 10.33
CA GLY A 572 -7.45 14.15 9.94
C GLY A 572 -8.33 13.72 8.76
N ARG A 573 -8.59 14.63 7.82
CA ARG A 573 -9.48 14.42 6.66
C ARG A 573 -8.90 14.93 5.34
N LEU A 574 -7.59 14.86 5.18
CA LEU A 574 -6.91 15.32 3.95
C LEU A 574 -7.36 14.52 2.72
N ASP A 575 -7.75 13.26 2.91
CA ASP A 575 -8.34 12.39 1.88
C ASP A 575 -9.66 12.92 1.28
N SER A 576 -10.32 13.82 1.99
CA SER A 576 -11.60 14.42 1.62
C SER A 576 -11.45 15.78 0.94
N VAL A 577 -10.22 16.27 0.76
CA VAL A 577 -9.93 17.56 0.10
C VAL A 577 -9.13 17.33 -1.17
N ARG A 578 -9.53 18.00 -2.25
CA ARG A 578 -8.80 17.95 -3.52
C ARG A 578 -7.60 18.90 -3.48
N VAL A 579 -6.41 18.36 -3.72
CA VAL A 579 -5.18 19.14 -3.94
C VAL A 579 -4.84 19.10 -5.43
N GLY A 580 -5.13 20.18 -6.13
CA GLY A 580 -4.84 20.34 -7.56
C GLY A 580 -3.60 21.17 -7.82
N VAL A 581 -2.89 20.81 -8.89
CA VAL A 581 -1.74 21.55 -9.43
C VAL A 581 -2.07 21.95 -10.86
N LYS A 582 -1.85 23.21 -11.22
CA LYS A 582 -2.04 23.67 -12.60
C LYS A 582 -0.85 23.29 -13.49
N PRO A 583 -1.08 22.99 -14.78
CA PRO A 583 0.01 22.69 -15.69
C PRO A 583 0.89 23.92 -15.90
N GLY A 584 2.21 23.73 -15.84
CA GLY A 584 3.19 24.79 -16.03
C GLY A 584 4.40 24.62 -15.11
N PHE A 585 5.24 25.64 -15.10
CA PHE A 585 6.46 25.72 -14.33
C PHE A 585 6.51 27.04 -13.58
N ALA A 586 7.13 27.02 -12.42
CA ALA A 586 7.52 28.20 -11.66
C ALA A 586 9.02 28.14 -11.41
N ALA A 587 9.68 29.29 -11.51
CA ALA A 587 11.09 29.45 -11.17
C ALA A 587 11.26 30.71 -10.34
N THR A 588 12.13 30.66 -9.34
CA THR A 588 12.43 31.79 -8.45
C THR A 588 13.93 32.06 -8.39
N VAL A 589 14.29 33.33 -8.45
CA VAL A 589 15.66 33.82 -8.30
C VAL A 589 15.75 34.65 -7.03
N VAL A 590 16.61 34.25 -6.09
CA VAL A 590 16.84 34.98 -4.85
C VAL A 590 17.84 36.11 -5.09
N VAL A 591 17.46 37.31 -4.67
CA VAL A 591 18.30 38.50 -4.60
C VAL A 591 18.78 38.66 -3.15
N ALA A 592 20.10 38.61 -2.97
CA ALA A 592 20.78 38.67 -1.69
C ALA A 592 21.55 39.99 -1.49
N SER A 593 21.85 40.30 -0.23
CA SER A 593 22.73 41.40 0.15
C SER A 593 24.18 41.09 -0.20
N GLY A 594 24.92 42.10 -0.69
CA GLY A 594 26.37 41.99 -0.94
C GLY A 594 27.13 41.46 0.29
N GLY A 595 27.92 40.40 0.08
CA GLY A 595 28.68 39.72 1.15
C GLY A 595 28.03 38.47 1.74
N TYR A 596 26.75 38.18 1.46
CA TYR A 596 26.10 36.91 1.81
C TYR A 596 26.79 35.72 1.10
N PRO A 597 26.99 34.55 1.76
CA PRO A 597 26.55 34.13 3.10
C PRO A 597 27.47 34.53 4.26
N GLY A 598 28.50 35.35 4.00
CA GLY A 598 29.38 35.93 5.01
C GLY A 598 28.75 37.13 5.74
N LYS A 599 29.58 38.10 6.12
CA LYS A 599 29.07 39.36 6.70
C LYS A 599 28.51 40.25 5.60
N TYR A 600 27.33 40.81 5.83
CA TYR A 600 26.64 41.72 4.92
C TYR A 600 26.04 42.90 5.68
N PRO A 601 25.95 44.09 5.07
CA PRO A 601 25.26 45.25 5.64
C PRO A 601 23.74 45.12 5.53
N THR A 602 23.02 45.62 6.53
CA THR A 602 21.56 45.80 6.52
C THR A 602 21.20 47.29 6.46
N GLY A 603 19.93 47.62 6.19
CA GLY A 603 19.43 48.99 6.17
C GLY A 603 19.58 49.71 4.82
N LYS A 604 19.92 48.99 3.76
CA LYS A 604 20.04 49.57 2.41
C LYS A 604 18.65 49.81 1.81
N ALA A 605 18.43 50.98 1.25
CA ALA A 605 17.17 51.35 0.60
C ALA A 605 16.85 50.43 -0.58
N ILE A 606 15.61 49.93 -0.62
CA ILE A 606 15.09 49.07 -1.69
C ILE A 606 14.07 49.88 -2.51
N THR A 607 14.23 49.85 -3.83
CA THR A 607 13.23 50.35 -4.78
C THR A 607 12.67 49.15 -5.56
N LEU A 608 11.34 49.05 -5.62
CA LEU A 608 10.62 48.06 -6.42
C LEU A 608 9.84 48.76 -7.53
N GLN A 609 10.00 48.30 -8.76
CA GLN A 609 9.20 48.73 -9.90
C GLN A 609 8.04 47.74 -10.14
N ASN A 610 7.01 48.18 -10.88
CA ASN A 610 5.91 47.29 -11.24
C ASN A 610 6.40 46.14 -12.13
N THR A 611 5.99 44.92 -11.81
CA THR A 611 6.25 43.71 -12.60
C THR A 611 5.04 43.35 -13.47
N ALA A 612 5.24 42.41 -14.41
CA ALA A 612 4.12 41.77 -15.10
C ALA A 612 3.26 40.94 -14.12
N GLU A 613 1.99 40.69 -14.46
CA GLU A 613 1.04 39.97 -13.59
C GLU A 613 1.48 38.53 -13.23
N ASP A 614 2.30 37.92 -14.07
CA ASP A 614 2.82 36.56 -13.93
C ASP A 614 4.21 36.47 -13.25
N VAL A 615 4.65 37.59 -12.67
CA VAL A 615 5.86 37.72 -11.88
C VAL A 615 5.53 38.22 -10.48
N ILE A 616 5.92 37.44 -9.47
CA ILE A 616 5.65 37.72 -8.06
C ILE A 616 6.97 37.96 -7.33
N VAL A 617 7.06 39.04 -6.56
CA VAL A 617 8.23 39.36 -5.74
C VAL A 617 7.92 39.06 -4.28
N PHE A 618 8.51 37.99 -3.75
CA PHE A 618 8.39 37.62 -2.35
C PHE A 618 9.51 38.28 -1.53
N HIS A 619 9.15 38.81 -0.37
CA HIS A 619 10.09 39.46 0.54
C HIS A 619 10.57 38.47 1.58
N ALA A 620 11.88 38.39 1.77
CA ALA A 620 12.52 37.68 2.86
C ALA A 620 13.09 38.70 3.86
N GLY A 621 14.40 38.97 3.83
CA GLY A 621 15.07 39.95 4.68
C GLY A 621 14.82 41.40 4.27
N THR A 622 13.58 41.87 4.41
CA THR A 622 13.21 43.29 4.27
C THR A 622 12.47 43.81 5.50
N THR A 623 12.56 45.10 5.78
CA THR A 623 11.75 45.79 6.80
C THR A 623 11.41 47.21 6.35
N VAL A 624 10.45 47.85 7.00
CA VAL A 624 10.11 49.26 6.76
C VAL A 624 10.65 50.11 7.90
N THR A 625 11.58 51.02 7.57
CA THR A 625 12.17 51.97 8.51
C THR A 625 11.91 53.38 8.02
N ASN A 626 11.31 54.24 8.84
CA ASN A 626 10.97 55.62 8.47
C ASN A 626 10.14 55.74 7.17
N GLY A 627 9.24 54.78 6.93
CA GLY A 627 8.41 54.73 5.71
C GLY A 627 9.14 54.24 4.45
N GLN A 628 10.42 53.85 4.55
CA GLN A 628 11.22 53.32 3.45
C GLN A 628 11.47 51.82 3.61
N LEU A 629 11.28 51.06 2.54
CA LEU A 629 11.65 49.65 2.49
C LEU A 629 13.17 49.51 2.46
N VAL A 630 13.74 48.73 3.38
CA VAL A 630 15.19 48.52 3.51
C VAL A 630 15.54 47.04 3.70
N THR A 631 16.79 46.67 3.38
CA THR A 631 17.32 45.32 3.64
C THR A 631 17.42 45.04 5.14
N SER A 632 17.10 43.82 5.57
CA SER A 632 17.20 43.37 6.97
C SER A 632 17.74 41.95 7.12
N GLY A 633 18.14 41.29 6.03
CA GLY A 633 18.68 39.94 6.04
C GLY A 633 19.59 39.62 4.84
N GLY A 634 20.21 38.43 4.89
CA GLY A 634 21.13 37.97 3.86
C GLY A 634 20.43 37.71 2.52
N ARG A 635 19.40 36.86 2.52
CA ARG A 635 18.45 36.74 1.41
C ARG A 635 17.39 37.82 1.57
N VAL A 636 17.23 38.68 0.56
CA VAL A 636 16.42 39.90 0.67
C VAL A 636 15.06 39.69 0.02
N LEU A 637 15.04 39.31 -1.26
CA LEU A 637 13.84 39.14 -2.07
C LEU A 637 13.96 37.90 -2.96
N ALA A 638 12.85 37.37 -3.43
CA ALA A 638 12.81 36.28 -4.41
C ALA A 638 11.83 36.65 -5.54
N ALA A 639 12.34 36.77 -6.77
CA ALA A 639 11.52 37.07 -7.95
C ALA A 639 11.10 35.76 -8.61
N THR A 640 9.79 35.49 -8.64
CA THR A 640 9.20 34.24 -9.12
C THR A 640 8.45 34.48 -10.42
N GLY A 641 8.81 33.76 -11.48
CA GLY A 641 8.07 33.73 -12.74
C GLY A 641 7.27 32.44 -12.88
N VAL A 642 6.04 32.53 -13.37
CA VAL A 642 5.19 31.37 -13.70
C VAL A 642 4.90 31.34 -15.19
N ALA A 643 5.06 30.18 -15.83
CA ALA A 643 4.84 30.02 -17.27
C ALA A 643 4.44 28.59 -17.65
N LYS A 644 4.15 28.36 -18.93
CA LYS A 644 3.80 27.04 -19.47
C LYS A 644 5.02 26.13 -19.66
N ASP A 645 6.20 26.72 -19.85
CA ASP A 645 7.47 26.04 -20.01
C ASP A 645 8.54 26.60 -19.06
N LEU A 646 9.50 25.77 -18.68
CA LEU A 646 10.53 26.11 -17.69
C LEU A 646 11.38 27.30 -18.14
N ARG A 647 11.72 27.38 -19.43
CA ARG A 647 12.59 28.44 -19.94
C ARG A 647 11.94 29.81 -19.78
N THR A 648 10.69 29.93 -20.19
CA THR A 648 9.91 31.15 -20.03
C THR A 648 9.69 31.50 -18.55
N ALA A 649 9.48 30.52 -17.67
CA ALA A 649 9.36 30.78 -16.22
C ALA A 649 10.65 31.39 -15.65
N VAL A 650 11.81 30.86 -16.04
CA VAL A 650 13.13 31.39 -15.65
C VAL A 650 13.37 32.78 -16.23
N ASP A 651 13.10 32.99 -17.52
CA ASP A 651 13.28 34.29 -18.17
C ASP A 651 12.39 35.38 -17.52
N LYS A 652 11.16 35.02 -17.12
CA LYS A 652 10.28 35.90 -16.32
C LYS A 652 10.81 36.18 -14.93
N ALA A 653 11.34 35.17 -14.24
CA ALA A 653 11.96 35.37 -12.92
C ALA A 653 13.11 36.40 -13.00
N TYR A 654 13.97 36.29 -14.04
CA TYR A 654 15.02 37.28 -14.30
C TYR A 654 14.50 38.66 -14.69
N ALA A 655 13.42 38.74 -15.47
CA ALA A 655 12.75 40.02 -15.71
C ALA A 655 12.22 40.63 -14.39
N GLY A 656 11.72 39.81 -13.48
CA GLY A 656 11.34 40.22 -12.13
C GLY A 656 12.51 40.78 -11.32
N VAL A 657 13.70 40.16 -11.40
CA VAL A 657 14.91 40.70 -10.73
C VAL A 657 15.25 42.11 -11.21
N GLN A 658 14.99 42.45 -12.49
CA GLN A 658 15.24 43.80 -13.01
C GLN A 658 14.36 44.87 -12.37
N SER A 659 13.23 44.50 -11.75
CA SER A 659 12.37 45.42 -11.01
C SER A 659 12.90 45.76 -9.60
N ILE A 660 13.91 45.03 -9.13
CA ILE A 660 14.48 45.14 -7.79
C ILE A 660 15.78 45.94 -7.84
N HIS A 661 15.89 46.98 -7.02
CA HIS A 661 17.12 47.76 -6.89
C HIS A 661 17.46 48.06 -5.43
N PHE A 662 18.66 47.68 -5.01
CA PHE A 662 19.34 48.19 -3.83
C PHE A 662 20.85 48.06 -4.00
N ASP A 663 21.59 48.82 -3.20
CA ASP A 663 23.06 48.88 -3.31
C ASP A 663 23.73 47.52 -3.03
N GLU A 664 24.66 47.13 -3.89
CA GLU A 664 25.37 45.83 -3.88
C GLU A 664 24.45 44.58 -3.87
N MET A 665 23.28 44.65 -4.51
CA MET A 665 22.45 43.45 -4.67
C MET A 665 23.17 42.38 -5.50
N PHE A 666 23.02 41.11 -5.11
CA PHE A 666 23.65 39.98 -5.76
C PHE A 666 22.62 38.87 -6.03
N TYR A 667 22.69 38.24 -7.20
CA TYR A 667 21.87 37.10 -7.58
C TYR A 667 22.60 36.25 -8.61
N ARG A 668 22.25 34.97 -8.68
CA ARG A 668 22.78 34.04 -9.68
C ARG A 668 22.13 34.25 -11.04
N LYS A 669 22.87 33.98 -12.11
CA LYS A 669 22.42 34.16 -13.52
C LYS A 669 22.15 32.85 -14.24
N ASP A 670 22.21 31.73 -13.53
CA ASP A 670 22.15 30.37 -14.07
C ASP A 670 21.17 29.44 -13.31
N ILE A 671 20.19 30.00 -12.60
CA ILE A 671 19.10 29.21 -12.00
C ILE A 671 18.45 28.32 -13.08
N ALA A 672 18.26 27.04 -12.74
CA ALA A 672 17.80 25.95 -13.60
C ALA A 672 18.76 25.50 -14.72
N HIS A 673 20.04 25.91 -14.73
CA HIS A 673 20.99 25.46 -15.76
C HIS A 673 21.11 23.93 -15.83
N ARG A 674 21.08 23.23 -14.68
CA ARG A 674 21.10 21.76 -14.62
C ARG A 674 19.91 21.12 -15.35
N ALA A 675 18.71 21.67 -15.18
CA ALA A 675 17.53 21.20 -15.89
C ALA A 675 17.63 21.46 -17.40
N PHE A 676 18.18 22.60 -17.82
CA PHE A 676 18.40 22.86 -19.24
C PHE A 676 19.44 21.92 -19.85
N THR A 677 20.54 21.62 -19.13
CA THR A 677 21.52 20.61 -19.55
C THR A 677 20.86 19.25 -19.67
N PHE A 678 20.11 18.81 -18.65
CA PHE A 678 19.39 17.54 -18.68
C PHE A 678 18.41 17.43 -19.85
N LEU A 679 17.62 18.48 -20.12
CA LEU A 679 16.69 18.53 -21.25
C LEU A 679 17.43 18.53 -22.60
N ALA A 680 18.58 19.21 -22.70
CA ALA A 680 19.42 19.21 -23.89
C ALA A 680 20.06 17.84 -24.14
N GLU A 681 20.56 17.19 -23.09
CA GLU A 681 21.09 15.81 -23.13
C GLU A 681 19.99 14.81 -23.50
N GLN A 682 18.78 14.95 -22.96
CA GLN A 682 17.63 14.16 -23.38
C GLN A 682 17.25 14.40 -24.85
N THR A 683 17.33 15.64 -25.34
CA THR A 683 17.03 15.94 -26.75
C THR A 683 18.13 15.40 -27.68
N ALA A 684 19.39 15.42 -27.24
CA ALA A 684 20.52 14.84 -27.97
C ALA A 684 20.49 13.30 -27.95
N THR A 685 20.08 12.69 -26.84
CA THR A 685 19.85 11.24 -26.73
C THR A 685 18.51 10.81 -27.30
N ALA A 686 17.51 11.68 -27.49
CA ALA A 686 16.29 11.35 -28.24
C ALA A 686 16.56 11.13 -29.74
N ASN A 687 17.73 11.57 -30.23
CA ASN A 687 18.27 11.17 -31.53
C ASN A 687 19.04 9.82 -31.47
N GLN A 688 19.05 9.13 -30.33
CA GLN A 688 19.54 7.76 -30.13
C GLN A 688 18.46 6.89 -29.47
N MET A 689 17.90 5.92 -30.20
CA MET A 689 16.84 5.05 -29.68
C MET A 689 17.29 4.26 -28.44
N THR A 690 16.55 4.41 -27.33
CA THR A 690 16.65 3.51 -26.16
C THR A 690 15.68 2.33 -26.30
N TYR A 691 15.96 1.22 -25.62
CA TYR A 691 15.09 0.03 -25.65
C TYR A 691 13.68 0.31 -25.10
N ALA A 692 13.56 1.22 -24.11
CA ALA A 692 12.28 1.67 -23.58
C ALA A 692 11.48 2.52 -24.60
N GLN A 693 12.15 3.35 -25.39
CA GLN A 693 11.52 4.09 -26.50
C GLN A 693 11.18 3.20 -27.69
N ALA A 694 11.83 2.04 -27.82
CA ALA A 694 11.38 0.99 -28.72
C ALA A 694 10.09 0.30 -28.24
N GLY A 695 9.59 0.65 -27.03
CA GLY A 695 8.35 0.14 -26.46
C GLY A 695 8.54 -1.05 -25.51
N VAL A 696 9.75 -1.25 -24.96
CA VAL A 696 10.05 -2.36 -24.04
C VAL A 696 10.40 -1.88 -22.62
N SER A 697 9.59 -2.22 -21.61
CA SER A 697 9.78 -1.81 -20.21
C SER A 697 10.42 -2.90 -19.35
N ILE A 698 11.69 -2.69 -18.98
CA ILE A 698 12.42 -3.56 -18.04
C ILE A 698 11.76 -3.54 -16.65
N ASP A 699 11.25 -2.39 -16.21
CA ASP A 699 10.60 -2.24 -14.90
C ASP A 699 9.27 -2.98 -14.80
N ALA A 700 8.47 -2.96 -15.88
CA ALA A 700 7.24 -3.75 -15.94
C ALA A 700 7.56 -5.27 -15.88
N GLY A 701 8.63 -5.69 -16.56
CA GLY A 701 9.15 -7.06 -16.46
C GLY A 701 9.55 -7.44 -15.03
N ASN A 702 10.32 -6.58 -14.35
CA ASN A 702 10.73 -6.80 -12.96
C ASN A 702 9.53 -6.87 -11.99
N LEU A 703 8.53 -6.00 -12.18
CA LEU A 703 7.31 -6.01 -11.37
C LEU A 703 6.49 -7.30 -11.57
N LEU A 704 6.35 -7.76 -12.83
CA LEU A 704 5.70 -9.03 -13.14
C LEU A 704 6.42 -10.18 -12.42
N VAL A 705 7.75 -10.26 -12.54
CA VAL A 705 8.57 -11.28 -11.86
C VAL A 705 8.28 -11.31 -10.35
N GLN A 706 8.22 -10.16 -9.68
CA GLN A 706 7.89 -10.12 -8.24
C GLN A 706 6.49 -10.63 -7.92
N LYS A 707 5.50 -10.33 -8.78
CA LYS A 707 4.10 -10.77 -8.58
C LYS A 707 3.89 -12.26 -8.83
N ILE A 708 4.61 -12.87 -9.77
CA ILE A 708 4.43 -14.28 -10.14
C ILE A 708 5.26 -15.24 -9.29
N LYS A 709 6.34 -14.79 -8.62
CA LYS A 709 7.17 -15.60 -7.70
C LYS A 709 6.38 -16.52 -6.77
N PRO A 710 5.35 -16.06 -6.01
CA PRO A 710 4.59 -16.95 -5.13
C PRO A 710 3.78 -18.01 -5.89
N LEU A 711 3.27 -17.69 -7.08
CA LEU A 711 2.50 -18.61 -7.93
C LEU A 711 3.40 -19.72 -8.47
N VAL A 712 4.57 -19.36 -8.99
CA VAL A 712 5.54 -20.32 -9.52
C VAL A 712 6.04 -21.25 -8.40
N LYS A 713 6.40 -20.68 -7.24
CA LYS A 713 6.88 -21.43 -6.08
C LYS A 713 5.87 -22.48 -5.58
N ALA A 714 4.57 -22.24 -5.76
CA ALA A 714 3.53 -23.19 -5.36
C ALA A 714 3.59 -24.50 -6.17
N THR A 715 4.17 -24.49 -7.36
CA THR A 715 4.29 -25.66 -8.25
C THR A 715 5.44 -26.60 -7.90
N ARG A 716 6.23 -26.27 -6.86
CA ARG A 716 7.40 -27.04 -6.43
C ARG A 716 7.06 -28.53 -6.23
N ARG A 717 7.92 -29.41 -6.73
CA ARG A 717 7.80 -30.87 -6.55
C ARG A 717 9.16 -31.53 -6.32
N VAL A 718 9.15 -32.82 -5.98
CA VAL A 718 10.39 -33.59 -5.93
C VAL A 718 11.04 -33.57 -7.32
N GLY A 719 12.31 -33.17 -7.36
CA GLY A 719 13.08 -32.98 -8.59
C GLY A 719 13.28 -31.51 -9.00
N ALA A 720 12.44 -30.57 -8.58
CA ALA A 720 12.57 -29.15 -8.95
C ALA A 720 12.05 -28.21 -7.84
N ASP A 721 12.78 -27.14 -7.57
CA ASP A 721 12.48 -26.15 -6.53
C ASP A 721 11.49 -25.04 -6.95
N SER A 722 11.27 -24.88 -8.27
CA SER A 722 10.40 -23.86 -8.86
C SER A 722 10.84 -22.43 -8.52
N GLU A 723 12.15 -22.17 -8.53
CA GLU A 723 12.70 -20.82 -8.41
C GLU A 723 12.88 -20.16 -9.78
N ILE A 724 12.45 -18.90 -9.90
CA ILE A 724 12.57 -18.09 -11.12
C ILE A 724 13.67 -17.05 -11.00
N GLY A 725 14.42 -16.83 -12.09
CA GLY A 725 15.53 -15.88 -12.16
C GLY A 725 16.89 -16.50 -12.53
N GLY A 726 16.98 -17.81 -12.72
CA GLY A 726 18.14 -18.48 -13.31
C GLY A 726 18.07 -18.56 -14.84
N PHE A 727 19.21 -18.79 -15.51
CA PHE A 727 19.29 -18.94 -16.97
C PHE A 727 18.59 -20.22 -17.51
N GLY A 728 18.20 -21.14 -16.63
CA GLY A 728 17.48 -22.36 -17.00
C GLY A 728 16.94 -23.10 -15.78
N GLY A 729 15.87 -23.87 -15.99
CA GLY A 729 15.29 -24.74 -14.96
C GLY A 729 16.03 -26.08 -14.87
N LEU A 730 16.28 -26.55 -13.65
CA LEU A 730 16.93 -27.84 -13.39
C LEU A 730 15.89 -28.86 -12.90
N PHE A 731 16.05 -30.13 -13.29
CA PHE A 731 15.24 -31.23 -12.77
C PHE A 731 16.10 -32.45 -12.40
N ASP A 732 16.04 -32.88 -11.15
CA ASP A 732 16.72 -34.08 -10.65
C ASP A 732 15.82 -35.33 -10.81
N LEU A 733 16.05 -36.06 -11.90
CA LEU A 733 15.37 -37.32 -12.21
C LEU A 733 15.59 -38.40 -11.15
N LYS A 734 16.79 -38.45 -10.55
CA LYS A 734 17.13 -39.46 -9.54
C LYS A 734 16.38 -39.17 -8.25
N ALA A 735 16.33 -37.91 -7.82
CA ALA A 735 15.53 -37.51 -6.66
C ALA A 735 14.03 -37.78 -6.87
N ALA A 736 13.53 -37.61 -8.10
CA ALA A 736 12.14 -37.94 -8.46
C ALA A 736 11.85 -39.45 -8.55
N GLY A 737 12.86 -40.31 -8.38
CA GLY A 737 12.68 -41.77 -8.28
C GLY A 737 12.83 -42.55 -9.59
N PHE A 738 13.25 -41.90 -10.68
CA PHE A 738 13.49 -42.56 -11.96
C PHE A 738 14.79 -43.39 -11.95
N LYS A 739 14.79 -44.52 -12.66
CA LYS A 739 15.94 -45.45 -12.74
C LYS A 739 16.60 -45.44 -14.12
N ASP A 740 15.85 -45.69 -15.18
CA ASP A 740 16.29 -45.61 -16.59
C ASP A 740 15.28 -44.79 -17.41
N PRO A 741 15.16 -43.48 -17.11
CA PRO A 741 14.18 -42.63 -17.77
C PRO A 741 14.58 -42.29 -19.20
N ILE A 742 13.58 -42.20 -20.06
CA ILE A 742 13.59 -41.46 -21.32
C ILE A 742 12.81 -40.17 -21.12
N LEU A 743 13.40 -39.06 -21.56
CA LEU A 743 12.73 -37.76 -21.57
C LEU A 743 11.82 -37.65 -22.80
N VAL A 744 10.62 -37.12 -22.58
CA VAL A 744 9.65 -36.79 -23.62
C VAL A 744 9.39 -35.29 -23.52
N SER A 745 9.44 -34.58 -24.63
CA SER A 745 9.16 -33.14 -24.67
C SER A 745 8.02 -32.83 -25.62
N ALA A 746 7.19 -31.87 -25.25
CA ALA A 746 6.09 -31.35 -26.06
C ALA A 746 6.16 -29.82 -26.09
N THR A 747 5.80 -29.26 -27.25
CA THR A 747 5.64 -27.81 -27.46
C THR A 747 4.34 -27.58 -28.21
N ASP A 748 3.49 -26.72 -27.66
CA ASP A 748 2.25 -26.29 -28.29
C ASP A 748 1.76 -24.97 -27.70
N GLY A 749 0.89 -24.28 -28.44
CA GLY A 749 0.25 -23.04 -28.04
C GLY A 749 -1.25 -23.19 -27.82
N VAL A 750 -1.91 -22.08 -27.47
CA VAL A 750 -3.37 -22.04 -27.28
C VAL A 750 -4.12 -21.79 -28.60
N GLY A 751 -3.46 -21.13 -29.56
CA GLY A 751 -4.05 -20.80 -30.86
C GLY A 751 -5.13 -19.72 -30.76
N THR A 752 -6.13 -19.78 -31.65
CA THR A 752 -7.11 -18.69 -31.81
C THR A 752 -8.12 -18.53 -30.67
N LYS A 753 -8.10 -19.43 -29.67
CA LYS A 753 -8.86 -19.27 -28.41
C LYS A 753 -8.41 -18.02 -27.64
N LEU A 754 -7.15 -17.59 -27.79
CA LEU A 754 -6.63 -16.33 -27.21
C LEU A 754 -7.47 -15.11 -27.58
N LYS A 755 -8.01 -15.06 -28.80
CA LYS A 755 -8.85 -13.92 -29.22
C LYS A 755 -10.17 -13.85 -28.44
N LEU A 756 -10.75 -14.97 -28.02
CA LEU A 756 -11.92 -14.94 -27.13
C LEU A 756 -11.54 -14.47 -25.72
N ALA A 757 -10.36 -14.85 -25.22
CA ALA A 757 -9.85 -14.35 -23.95
C ALA A 757 -9.69 -12.82 -23.99
N HIS A 758 -9.06 -12.28 -25.05
CA HIS A 758 -8.94 -10.82 -25.24
C HIS A 758 -10.30 -10.12 -25.31
N MET A 759 -11.26 -10.69 -26.05
CA MET A 759 -12.59 -10.08 -26.22
C MET A 759 -13.45 -10.12 -24.93
N THR A 760 -13.16 -11.03 -24.00
CA THR A 760 -13.95 -11.20 -22.77
C THR A 760 -13.27 -10.66 -21.52
N GLY A 761 -11.96 -10.39 -21.58
CA GLY A 761 -11.13 -10.03 -20.42
C GLY A 761 -10.86 -11.19 -19.46
N ILE A 762 -11.05 -12.44 -19.90
CA ILE A 762 -10.85 -13.65 -19.08
C ILE A 762 -9.54 -14.30 -19.52
N HIS A 763 -8.47 -14.09 -18.75
CA HIS A 763 -7.10 -14.47 -19.11
C HIS A 763 -6.54 -15.63 -18.28
N ASP A 764 -7.14 -15.95 -17.14
CA ASP A 764 -6.65 -16.99 -16.23
C ASP A 764 -6.92 -18.42 -16.73
N THR A 765 -7.92 -18.63 -17.58
CA THR A 765 -8.26 -19.95 -18.11
C THR A 765 -7.30 -20.44 -19.20
N ILE A 766 -6.77 -19.53 -20.02
CA ILE A 766 -5.91 -19.89 -21.15
C ILE A 766 -4.51 -20.35 -20.73
N GLY A 767 -4.07 -19.97 -19.52
CA GLY A 767 -2.83 -20.49 -18.95
C GLY A 767 -2.92 -21.98 -18.66
N GLN A 768 -4.09 -22.46 -18.21
CA GLN A 768 -4.31 -23.90 -18.06
C GLN A 768 -4.39 -24.59 -19.43
N ASP A 769 -4.99 -23.95 -20.42
CA ASP A 769 -5.07 -24.48 -21.79
C ASP A 769 -3.68 -24.76 -22.37
N VAL A 770 -2.72 -23.82 -22.25
CA VAL A 770 -1.37 -24.04 -22.79
C VAL A 770 -0.67 -25.20 -22.10
N VAL A 771 -0.86 -25.37 -20.78
CA VAL A 771 -0.32 -26.53 -20.07
C VAL A 771 -0.97 -27.81 -20.58
N ALA A 772 -2.30 -27.84 -20.69
CA ALA A 772 -3.05 -29.02 -21.10
C ALA A 772 -2.68 -29.52 -22.50
N MET A 773 -2.49 -28.61 -23.45
CA MET A 773 -2.06 -28.94 -24.82
C MET A 773 -0.72 -29.68 -24.85
N ASN A 774 0.18 -29.37 -23.92
CA ASN A 774 1.50 -29.99 -23.87
C ASN A 774 1.54 -31.25 -23.01
N VAL A 775 1.03 -31.19 -21.78
CA VAL A 775 1.19 -32.29 -20.81
C VAL A 775 0.34 -33.51 -21.15
N ASN A 776 -0.79 -33.32 -21.82
CA ASN A 776 -1.59 -34.43 -22.31
C ASN A 776 -0.87 -35.18 -23.45
N ASP A 777 -0.04 -34.49 -24.24
CA ASP A 777 0.77 -35.09 -25.29
C ASP A 777 2.00 -35.83 -24.73
N LEU A 778 2.42 -35.51 -23.49
CA LEU A 778 3.39 -36.31 -22.76
C LEU A 778 2.80 -37.63 -22.25
N ILE A 779 1.63 -37.58 -21.62
CA ILE A 779 1.05 -38.78 -21.01
C ILE A 779 0.64 -39.82 -22.05
N VAL A 780 0.31 -39.43 -23.29
CA VAL A 780 0.05 -40.39 -24.38
C VAL A 780 1.29 -41.20 -24.78
N GLN A 781 2.49 -40.72 -24.42
CA GLN A 781 3.76 -41.48 -24.56
C GLN A 781 4.07 -42.33 -23.30
N GLY A 782 3.20 -42.28 -22.28
CA GLY A 782 3.40 -42.89 -20.97
C GLY A 782 4.21 -42.04 -20.00
N ALA A 783 4.55 -40.80 -20.37
CA ALA A 783 5.42 -39.96 -19.57
C ALA A 783 4.68 -39.21 -18.45
N GLU A 784 5.29 -39.21 -17.26
CA GLU A 784 4.92 -38.32 -16.17
C GLU A 784 5.48 -36.93 -16.43
N SER A 785 4.64 -35.90 -16.33
CA SER A 785 5.07 -34.51 -16.48
C SER A 785 6.01 -34.09 -15.35
N LEU A 786 7.18 -33.57 -15.69
CA LEU A 786 8.21 -33.16 -14.72
C LEU A 786 8.19 -31.65 -14.51
N PHE A 787 8.39 -30.89 -15.58
CA PHE A 787 8.42 -29.43 -15.53
C PHE A 787 7.84 -28.79 -16.79
N PHE A 788 7.50 -27.52 -16.68
CA PHE A 788 6.92 -26.69 -17.71
C PHE A 788 7.68 -25.37 -17.82
N LEU A 789 7.81 -24.87 -19.05
CA LEU A 789 8.30 -23.54 -19.38
C LEU A 789 7.25 -22.82 -20.24
N ASP A 790 6.99 -21.56 -19.95
CA ASP A 790 6.09 -20.73 -20.75
C ASP A 790 6.82 -19.72 -21.62
N TYR A 791 6.20 -19.35 -22.75
CA TYR A 791 6.62 -18.26 -23.60
C TYR A 791 5.42 -17.34 -23.82
N TYR A 792 5.49 -16.15 -23.21
CA TYR A 792 4.48 -15.11 -23.29
C TYR A 792 5.04 -13.94 -24.09
N ALA A 793 4.49 -13.68 -25.27
CA ALA A 793 4.90 -12.57 -26.11
C ALA A 793 3.75 -11.56 -26.27
N CYS A 794 4.00 -10.27 -26.07
CA CYS A 794 2.95 -9.25 -26.10
C CYS A 794 3.39 -7.99 -26.83
N GLY A 795 2.43 -7.21 -27.33
CA GLY A 795 2.72 -5.92 -27.98
C GLY A 795 3.12 -4.85 -26.98
N LYS A 796 2.44 -4.83 -25.83
CA LYS A 796 2.77 -4.04 -24.65
C LYS A 796 2.47 -4.87 -23.41
N LEU A 797 3.37 -4.87 -22.44
CA LEU A 797 3.25 -5.67 -21.22
C LEU A 797 2.24 -5.04 -20.27
N GLU A 798 1.09 -5.69 -20.16
CA GLU A 798 0.08 -5.40 -19.14
C GLU A 798 0.24 -6.35 -17.97
N VAL A 799 0.84 -5.85 -16.88
CA VAL A 799 1.30 -6.68 -15.75
C VAL A 799 0.19 -7.54 -15.13
N GLU A 800 -1.02 -6.99 -14.98
CA GLU A 800 -2.13 -7.75 -14.37
C GLU A 800 -2.66 -8.86 -15.30
N VAL A 801 -2.73 -8.61 -16.62
CA VAL A 801 -3.10 -9.61 -17.62
C VAL A 801 -2.08 -10.75 -17.64
N ALA A 802 -0.79 -10.41 -17.76
CA ALA A 802 0.29 -11.39 -17.75
C ALA A 802 0.32 -12.21 -16.45
N LYS A 803 0.09 -11.58 -15.30
CA LYS A 803 -0.03 -12.26 -14.00
C LYS A 803 -1.20 -13.25 -13.98
N ASP A 804 -2.36 -12.88 -14.52
CA ASP A 804 -3.52 -13.79 -14.59
C ASP A 804 -3.24 -14.99 -15.52
N VAL A 805 -2.58 -14.77 -16.66
CA VAL A 805 -2.14 -15.87 -17.55
C VAL A 805 -1.18 -16.81 -16.82
N VAL A 806 -0.14 -16.28 -16.18
CA VAL A 806 0.84 -17.09 -15.44
C VAL A 806 0.19 -17.82 -14.26
N LYS A 807 -0.79 -17.21 -13.58
CA LYS A 807 -1.61 -17.91 -12.58
C LYS A 807 -2.29 -19.13 -13.18
N GLY A 808 -2.91 -19.00 -14.35
CA GLY A 808 -3.50 -20.12 -15.08
C GLY A 808 -2.51 -21.23 -15.40
N ILE A 809 -1.29 -20.87 -15.81
CA ILE A 809 -0.20 -21.82 -16.08
C ILE A 809 0.20 -22.55 -14.80
N ALA A 810 0.38 -21.83 -13.69
CA ALA A 810 0.69 -22.43 -12.41
C ALA A 810 -0.41 -23.39 -11.93
N ASP A 811 -1.68 -23.00 -12.06
CA ASP A 811 -2.84 -23.85 -11.75
C ASP A 811 -2.87 -25.11 -12.63
N GLY A 812 -2.58 -24.97 -13.94
CA GLY A 812 -2.42 -26.10 -14.86
C GLY A 812 -1.27 -27.03 -14.47
N CYS A 813 -0.12 -26.48 -14.09
CA CYS A 813 1.03 -27.27 -13.63
C CYS A 813 0.71 -28.06 -12.37
N LEU A 814 -0.02 -27.45 -11.42
CA LEU A 814 -0.51 -28.13 -10.22
C LEU A 814 -1.46 -29.28 -10.56
N LEU A 815 -2.37 -29.10 -11.52
CA LEU A 815 -3.26 -30.17 -11.99
C LEU A 815 -2.49 -31.32 -12.65
N ALA A 816 -1.51 -31.00 -13.50
CA ALA A 816 -0.66 -31.97 -14.18
C ALA A 816 0.34 -32.67 -13.23
N GLY A 817 0.72 -32.02 -12.15
CA GLY A 817 1.76 -32.48 -11.24
C GLY A 817 3.17 -32.16 -11.70
N CYS A 818 3.39 -31.12 -12.50
CA CYS A 818 4.71 -30.65 -12.91
C CYS A 818 5.09 -29.33 -12.21
N ALA A 819 6.39 -29.02 -12.19
CA ALA A 819 6.91 -27.74 -11.73
C ALA A 819 6.91 -26.71 -12.87
N LEU A 820 6.41 -25.51 -12.64
CA LEU A 820 6.73 -24.36 -13.47
C LEU A 820 8.13 -23.90 -13.06
N VAL A 821 9.11 -24.01 -13.96
CA VAL A 821 10.54 -23.78 -13.65
C VAL A 821 11.13 -22.55 -14.32
N GLY A 822 10.29 -21.79 -15.01
CA GLY A 822 10.69 -20.57 -15.70
C GLY A 822 9.89 -20.37 -16.97
N GLY A 823 10.25 -19.35 -17.72
CA GLY A 823 9.62 -18.97 -18.95
C GLY A 823 10.20 -17.65 -19.44
N GLU A 824 9.74 -17.22 -20.60
CA GLU A 824 10.16 -15.97 -21.22
C GLU A 824 8.94 -15.06 -21.38
N THR A 825 9.06 -13.82 -20.89
CA THR A 825 8.07 -12.76 -21.12
C THR A 825 8.70 -11.71 -22.02
N SER A 826 8.30 -11.68 -23.28
CA SER A 826 8.85 -10.77 -24.28
C SER A 826 7.83 -9.69 -24.67
N GLU A 827 8.24 -8.42 -24.57
CA GLU A 827 7.51 -7.29 -25.16
C GLU A 827 8.08 -7.05 -26.57
N MET A 828 7.24 -7.22 -27.60
CA MET A 828 7.61 -7.15 -29.02
C MET A 828 6.71 -6.15 -29.76
N PRO A 829 6.82 -4.85 -29.44
CA PRO A 829 6.06 -3.80 -30.09
C PRO A 829 6.34 -3.77 -31.59
N GLY A 830 5.28 -3.68 -32.39
CA GLY A 830 5.35 -3.72 -33.86
C GLY A 830 5.21 -5.12 -34.47
N LEU A 831 5.46 -6.19 -33.71
CA LEU A 831 5.09 -7.56 -34.09
C LEU A 831 3.66 -7.88 -33.60
N TYR A 832 3.36 -7.52 -32.35
CA TYR A 832 2.02 -7.62 -31.77
C TYR A 832 1.40 -6.23 -31.59
N THR A 833 0.08 -6.16 -31.71
CA THR A 833 -0.67 -4.93 -31.43
C THR A 833 -0.74 -4.71 -29.90
N PRO A 834 -0.71 -3.47 -29.39
CA PRO A 834 -0.94 -3.22 -27.96
C PRO A 834 -2.24 -3.88 -27.47
N GLY A 835 -2.17 -4.59 -26.34
CA GLY A 835 -3.28 -5.38 -25.78
C GLY A 835 -3.41 -6.80 -26.33
N ASP A 836 -2.72 -7.16 -27.43
CA ASP A 836 -2.60 -8.54 -27.88
C ASP A 836 -1.37 -9.22 -27.27
N TYR A 837 -1.52 -10.50 -26.92
CA TYR A 837 -0.42 -11.41 -26.62
C TYR A 837 -0.60 -12.78 -27.30
N ASP A 838 0.51 -13.49 -27.45
CA ASP A 838 0.59 -14.89 -27.85
C ASP A 838 1.19 -15.72 -26.73
N LEU A 839 0.80 -17.00 -26.68
CA LEU A 839 1.16 -17.90 -25.60
C LEU A 839 1.52 -19.29 -26.14
N ALA A 840 2.76 -19.68 -25.89
CA ALA A 840 3.27 -21.02 -26.13
C ALA A 840 3.81 -21.65 -24.85
N GLY A 841 3.83 -22.97 -24.81
CA GLY A 841 4.30 -23.75 -23.68
C GLY A 841 5.21 -24.87 -24.10
N PHE A 842 6.06 -25.28 -23.16
CA PHE A 842 7.03 -26.35 -23.36
C PHE A 842 6.97 -27.25 -22.13
N ALA A 843 6.55 -28.49 -22.31
CA ALA A 843 6.52 -29.47 -21.23
C ALA A 843 7.60 -30.52 -21.42
N VAL A 844 8.25 -30.93 -20.33
CA VAL A 844 9.14 -32.08 -20.32
C VAL A 844 8.60 -33.10 -19.33
N GLY A 845 8.48 -34.34 -19.78
CA GLY A 845 8.11 -35.51 -19.01
C GLY A 845 9.19 -36.57 -19.01
N ALA A 846 9.06 -37.57 -18.14
CA ALA A 846 9.88 -38.77 -18.17
C ALA A 846 9.04 -40.04 -18.08
N VAL A 847 9.51 -41.07 -18.76
CA VAL A 847 8.95 -42.41 -18.76
C VAL A 847 10.09 -43.41 -18.59
N GLU A 848 9.89 -44.46 -17.79
CA GLU A 848 10.86 -45.56 -17.78
C GLU A 848 10.89 -46.22 -19.16
N ARG A 849 12.07 -46.54 -19.69
CA ARG A 849 12.23 -47.08 -21.05
C ARG A 849 11.28 -48.25 -21.39
N THR A 850 10.97 -49.08 -20.39
CA THR A 850 10.11 -50.26 -20.52
C THR A 850 8.60 -49.94 -20.52
N LYS A 851 8.23 -48.70 -20.22
CA LYS A 851 6.84 -48.24 -20.04
C LYS A 851 6.36 -47.30 -21.16
N ILE A 852 7.19 -47.08 -22.17
CA ILE A 852 6.84 -46.24 -23.33
C ILE A 852 5.62 -46.86 -24.04
N ILE A 853 4.66 -46.00 -24.36
CA ILE A 853 3.51 -46.30 -25.22
C ILE A 853 3.49 -45.27 -26.36
N PRO A 854 2.85 -45.54 -27.51
CA PRO A 854 2.13 -46.74 -27.87
C PRO A 854 3.03 -47.99 -28.00
N ARG A 855 2.57 -49.12 -27.46
CA ARG A 855 3.20 -50.44 -27.61
C ARG A 855 2.63 -51.13 -28.84
N MET A 856 3.10 -50.70 -30.01
CA MET A 856 2.54 -51.11 -31.32
C MET A 856 2.53 -52.63 -31.52
N ASP A 857 3.50 -53.34 -30.95
CA ASP A 857 3.59 -54.81 -30.97
C ASP A 857 2.49 -55.52 -30.17
N LEU A 858 1.84 -54.81 -29.24
CA LEU A 858 0.78 -55.36 -28.39
C LEU A 858 -0.63 -54.95 -28.85
N VAL A 859 -0.75 -53.92 -29.69
CA VAL A 859 -2.01 -53.41 -30.24
C VAL A 859 -2.51 -54.38 -31.30
N LYS A 860 -3.74 -54.88 -31.16
CA LYS A 860 -4.29 -55.91 -32.05
C LYS A 860 -5.80 -55.74 -32.29
N PRO A 861 -6.36 -56.32 -33.37
CA PRO A 861 -7.82 -56.37 -33.56
C PRO A 861 -8.53 -56.94 -32.33
N GLY A 862 -9.67 -56.34 -31.97
CA GLY A 862 -10.46 -56.72 -30.80
C GLY A 862 -10.10 -55.99 -29.51
N ASP A 863 -9.00 -55.22 -29.47
CA ASP A 863 -8.75 -54.30 -28.36
C ASP A 863 -9.85 -53.23 -28.28
N ILE A 864 -10.16 -52.80 -27.07
CA ILE A 864 -11.29 -51.92 -26.76
C ILE A 864 -10.82 -50.47 -26.66
N LEU A 865 -11.61 -49.54 -27.20
CA LEU A 865 -11.42 -48.11 -27.00
C LEU A 865 -12.23 -47.63 -25.79
N LEU A 866 -11.57 -47.01 -24.82
CA LEU A 866 -12.19 -46.29 -23.71
C LEU A 866 -12.02 -44.78 -23.91
N GLY A 867 -13.11 -44.02 -23.92
CA GLY A 867 -13.12 -42.57 -24.02
C GLY A 867 -13.32 -41.91 -22.67
N LEU A 868 -12.45 -40.95 -22.31
CA LEU A 868 -12.58 -40.09 -21.14
C LEU A 868 -13.20 -38.75 -21.54
N THR A 869 -14.11 -38.25 -20.71
CA THR A 869 -14.86 -37.01 -21.02
C THR A 869 -14.00 -35.76 -21.04
N SER A 870 -14.26 -34.86 -22.00
CA SER A 870 -13.73 -33.49 -21.99
C SER A 870 -14.54 -32.56 -21.10
N SER A 871 -13.94 -31.44 -20.69
CA SER A 871 -14.61 -30.33 -19.98
C SER A 871 -15.41 -29.41 -20.91
N GLY A 872 -15.11 -29.45 -22.21
CA GLY A 872 -15.62 -28.56 -23.24
C GLY A 872 -14.80 -28.69 -24.53
N ALA A 873 -14.86 -27.67 -25.39
CA ALA A 873 -14.01 -27.63 -26.57
C ALA A 873 -12.54 -27.37 -26.16
N HIS A 874 -11.66 -28.33 -26.47
CA HIS A 874 -10.22 -28.18 -26.31
C HIS A 874 -9.67 -27.09 -27.25
N SER A 875 -8.51 -26.50 -26.95
CA SER A 875 -8.00 -25.28 -27.61
C SER A 875 -7.94 -25.31 -29.15
N ASN A 876 -7.80 -26.48 -29.75
CA ASN A 876 -7.87 -26.65 -31.20
C ASN A 876 -9.32 -26.61 -31.73
N GLY A 877 -9.54 -25.93 -32.86
CA GLY A 877 -10.86 -25.76 -33.49
C GLY A 877 -11.52 -24.39 -33.25
N TYR A 878 -10.92 -23.52 -32.44
CA TYR A 878 -11.48 -22.21 -32.10
C TYR A 878 -11.57 -21.22 -33.26
N SER A 879 -10.81 -21.44 -34.35
CA SER A 879 -10.96 -20.66 -35.57
C SER A 879 -12.35 -20.84 -36.20
N LEU A 880 -12.92 -22.04 -36.08
CA LEU A 880 -14.29 -22.32 -36.53
C LEU A 880 -15.32 -21.78 -35.52
N ILE A 881 -15.12 -22.03 -34.22
CA ILE A 881 -16.01 -21.51 -33.16
C ILE A 881 -16.16 -19.99 -33.25
N ARG A 882 -15.06 -19.25 -33.43
CA ARG A 882 -15.08 -17.79 -33.58
C ARG A 882 -15.90 -17.34 -34.78
N LYS A 883 -15.71 -17.97 -35.94
CA LYS A 883 -16.51 -17.67 -37.14
C LYS A 883 -18.00 -17.96 -36.93
N ILE A 884 -18.35 -18.97 -36.13
CA ILE A 884 -19.74 -19.29 -35.78
C ILE A 884 -20.30 -18.21 -34.85
N VAL A 885 -19.57 -17.81 -33.81
CA VAL A 885 -19.98 -16.69 -32.93
C VAL A 885 -20.21 -15.42 -33.75
N GLU A 886 -19.25 -15.03 -34.59
CA GLU A 886 -19.33 -13.85 -35.46
C GLU A 886 -20.56 -13.89 -36.37
N LYS A 887 -20.88 -15.05 -36.97
CA LYS A 887 -22.07 -15.20 -37.84
C LYS A 887 -23.39 -15.30 -37.10
N SER A 888 -23.37 -15.74 -35.84
CA SER A 888 -24.57 -15.92 -35.02
C SER A 888 -25.14 -14.60 -34.48
N ASN A 889 -24.39 -13.49 -34.57
CA ASN A 889 -24.69 -12.20 -33.93
C ASN A 889 -24.90 -12.30 -32.41
N GLN A 890 -24.38 -13.34 -31.75
CA GLN A 890 -24.40 -13.45 -30.29
C GLN A 890 -23.20 -12.75 -29.68
N GLU A 891 -23.43 -11.92 -28.66
CA GLU A 891 -22.37 -11.26 -27.91
C GLU A 891 -21.76 -12.22 -26.88
N LEU A 892 -20.44 -12.19 -26.70
CA LEU A 892 -19.75 -13.07 -25.75
C LEU A 892 -20.16 -12.84 -24.29
N HIS A 893 -20.65 -11.64 -23.96
CA HIS A 893 -21.16 -11.31 -22.63
C HIS A 893 -22.65 -11.67 -22.44
N SER A 894 -23.34 -12.14 -23.48
CA SER A 894 -24.72 -12.60 -23.38
C SER A 894 -24.83 -13.92 -22.60
N PRO A 895 -25.98 -14.23 -21.98
CA PRO A 895 -26.20 -15.52 -21.32
C PRO A 895 -25.95 -16.69 -22.27
N CYS A 896 -25.22 -17.69 -21.81
CA CYS A 896 -24.91 -18.87 -22.61
C CYS A 896 -26.20 -19.65 -22.94
N PRO A 897 -26.44 -20.03 -24.22
CA PRO A 897 -27.68 -20.69 -24.64
C PRO A 897 -27.97 -22.04 -23.97
N TRP A 898 -26.94 -22.74 -23.50
CA TRP A 898 -27.05 -24.06 -22.86
C TRP A 898 -26.76 -24.05 -21.34
N ASP A 899 -26.17 -22.97 -20.81
CA ASP A 899 -25.90 -22.82 -19.38
C ASP A 899 -26.17 -21.38 -18.93
N LYS A 900 -27.39 -21.12 -18.45
CA LYS A 900 -27.82 -19.77 -18.05
C LYS A 900 -27.04 -19.18 -16.87
N THR A 901 -26.19 -19.96 -16.20
CA THR A 901 -25.35 -19.48 -15.08
C THR A 901 -24.07 -18.79 -15.54
N LYS A 902 -23.74 -18.91 -16.84
CA LYS A 902 -22.51 -18.37 -17.44
C LYS A 902 -22.83 -17.49 -18.63
N THR A 903 -21.89 -16.62 -18.99
CA THR A 903 -21.91 -15.98 -20.31
C THR A 903 -21.45 -16.95 -21.40
N LEU A 904 -21.80 -16.67 -22.66
CA LEU A 904 -21.31 -17.44 -23.81
C LEU A 904 -19.78 -17.52 -23.82
N GLY A 905 -19.10 -16.39 -23.58
CA GLY A 905 -17.65 -16.30 -23.49
C GLY A 905 -17.06 -17.16 -22.37
N GLN A 906 -17.65 -17.13 -21.17
CA GLN A 906 -17.22 -17.97 -20.04
C GLN A 906 -17.37 -19.47 -20.35
N SER A 907 -18.48 -19.89 -20.97
CA SER A 907 -18.66 -21.29 -21.33
C SER A 907 -17.67 -21.73 -22.41
N LEU A 908 -17.44 -20.91 -23.44
CA LEU A 908 -16.48 -21.19 -24.51
C LEU A 908 -15.02 -21.09 -24.01
N LEU A 909 -14.73 -20.38 -22.93
CA LEU A 909 -13.39 -20.33 -22.33
C LEU A 909 -13.18 -21.37 -21.23
N THR A 910 -14.06 -22.38 -21.13
CA THR A 910 -13.82 -23.53 -20.25
C THR A 910 -12.46 -24.14 -20.57
N PRO A 911 -11.54 -24.28 -19.59
CA PRO A 911 -10.20 -24.81 -19.83
C PRO A 911 -10.21 -26.23 -20.38
N THR A 912 -9.24 -26.55 -21.25
CA THR A 912 -8.93 -27.90 -21.70
C THR A 912 -8.60 -28.78 -20.48
N ARG A 913 -9.18 -29.99 -20.46
CA ARG A 913 -9.01 -30.92 -19.34
C ARG A 913 -7.60 -31.52 -19.35
N ILE A 914 -7.00 -31.65 -18.16
CA ILE A 914 -5.69 -32.27 -17.95
C ILE A 914 -5.90 -33.66 -17.35
N TYR A 915 -5.31 -34.70 -17.96
CA TYR A 915 -5.56 -36.11 -17.59
C TYR A 915 -4.36 -36.83 -16.93
N VAL A 916 -3.24 -36.12 -16.75
CA VAL A 916 -1.95 -36.74 -16.39
C VAL A 916 -2.03 -37.54 -15.10
N LYS A 917 -2.42 -36.91 -13.98
CA LYS A 917 -2.46 -37.57 -12.67
C LYS A 917 -3.45 -38.74 -12.63
N GLN A 918 -4.54 -38.63 -13.36
CA GLN A 918 -5.61 -39.62 -13.42
C GLN A 918 -5.20 -40.86 -14.22
N LEU A 919 -4.36 -40.70 -15.24
CA LEU A 919 -3.91 -41.79 -16.11
C LEU A 919 -2.60 -42.43 -15.66
N LEU A 920 -1.75 -41.74 -14.90
CA LEU A 920 -0.48 -42.29 -14.40
C LEU A 920 -0.63 -43.63 -13.64
N PRO A 921 -1.62 -43.84 -12.76
CA PRO A 921 -1.81 -45.14 -12.10
C PRO A 921 -2.07 -46.28 -13.09
N VAL A 922 -2.80 -46.01 -14.17
CA VAL A 922 -3.13 -46.96 -15.21
C VAL A 922 -1.90 -47.30 -16.06
N VAL A 923 -1.12 -46.28 -16.43
CA VAL A 923 0.15 -46.42 -17.18
C VAL A 923 1.16 -47.23 -16.38
N ARG A 924 1.36 -46.90 -15.09
CA ARG A 924 2.33 -47.59 -14.22
C ARG A 924 2.04 -49.09 -14.08
N LYS A 925 0.77 -49.48 -14.12
CA LYS A 925 0.30 -50.88 -14.08
C LYS A 925 0.33 -51.63 -15.41
N ASP A 926 0.82 -51.02 -16.51
CA ASP A 926 0.87 -51.62 -17.85
C ASP A 926 -0.50 -51.98 -18.46
N LEU A 927 -1.59 -51.39 -17.99
CA LEU A 927 -2.94 -51.80 -18.42
C LEU A 927 -3.35 -51.23 -19.78
N VAL A 928 -2.69 -50.17 -20.25
CA VAL A 928 -2.99 -49.45 -21.49
C VAL A 928 -1.91 -49.73 -22.55
N LYS A 929 -2.32 -49.91 -23.79
CA LYS A 929 -1.42 -50.20 -24.92
C LYS A 929 -1.07 -48.96 -25.72
N ALA A 930 -2.03 -48.07 -25.91
CA ALA A 930 -1.89 -46.80 -26.62
C ALA A 930 -2.90 -45.79 -26.10
N MET A 931 -2.63 -44.50 -26.29
CA MET A 931 -3.55 -43.41 -25.94
C MET A 931 -3.54 -42.33 -27.01
N ALA A 932 -4.68 -41.68 -27.26
CA ALA A 932 -4.78 -40.54 -28.16
C ALA A 932 -5.46 -39.36 -27.44
N HIS A 933 -4.75 -38.23 -27.39
CA HIS A 933 -5.32 -36.96 -26.94
C HIS A 933 -6.17 -36.38 -28.07
N ILE A 934 -7.46 -36.20 -27.82
CA ILE A 934 -8.41 -35.76 -28.84
C ILE A 934 -8.48 -34.24 -28.82
N THR A 935 -7.76 -33.61 -29.75
CA THR A 935 -7.72 -32.15 -29.93
C THR A 935 -8.02 -31.76 -31.37
N GLY A 936 -7.08 -31.12 -32.07
CA GLY A 936 -7.17 -30.80 -33.49
C GLY A 936 -7.05 -32.07 -34.31
N GLY A 937 -7.91 -32.26 -35.30
CA GLY A 937 -8.00 -33.55 -36.00
C GLY A 937 -9.00 -34.54 -35.37
N GLY A 938 -9.55 -34.22 -34.19
CA GLY A 938 -10.68 -34.94 -33.61
C GLY A 938 -10.41 -36.43 -33.47
N PHE A 939 -11.43 -37.26 -33.71
CA PHE A 939 -11.28 -38.72 -33.70
C PHE A 939 -10.56 -39.22 -34.96
N ILE A 940 -10.86 -38.58 -36.11
CA ILE A 940 -10.46 -39.03 -37.44
C ILE A 940 -8.95 -39.00 -37.62
N ASP A 941 -8.28 -37.92 -37.21
CA ASP A 941 -6.86 -37.72 -37.49
C ASP A 941 -5.96 -38.02 -36.26
N ASN A 942 -6.50 -38.15 -35.04
CA ASN A 942 -5.69 -38.41 -33.83
C ASN A 942 -5.59 -39.89 -33.46
N ILE A 943 -6.69 -40.65 -33.52
CA ILE A 943 -6.66 -42.08 -33.12
C ILE A 943 -5.70 -42.90 -34.00
N PRO A 944 -5.65 -42.73 -35.35
CA PRO A 944 -4.73 -43.49 -36.18
C PRO A 944 -3.24 -43.31 -35.84
N ARG A 945 -2.84 -42.18 -35.23
CA ARG A 945 -1.44 -41.87 -34.92
C ARG A 945 -0.80 -42.84 -33.92
N VAL A 946 -1.63 -43.58 -33.18
CA VAL A 946 -1.19 -44.48 -32.11
C VAL A 946 -1.50 -45.94 -32.40
N LEU A 947 -1.78 -46.26 -33.67
CA LEU A 947 -2.10 -47.59 -34.15
C LEU A 947 -1.08 -48.07 -35.20
N PRO A 948 -0.89 -49.40 -35.33
CA PRO A 948 -0.23 -50.00 -36.49
C PRO A 948 -0.93 -49.67 -37.81
N GLU A 949 -0.17 -49.61 -38.91
CA GLU A 949 -0.64 -49.15 -40.23
C GLU A 949 -1.78 -50.01 -40.79
N GLU A 950 -1.85 -51.29 -40.43
CA GLU A 950 -2.86 -52.26 -40.88
C GLU A 950 -4.18 -52.20 -40.11
N LEU A 951 -4.21 -51.48 -38.98
CA LEU A 951 -5.37 -51.41 -38.09
C LEU A 951 -6.17 -50.12 -38.29
N GLY A 952 -7.46 -50.22 -38.03
CA GLY A 952 -8.39 -49.12 -37.95
C GLY A 952 -9.28 -49.27 -36.72
N VAL A 953 -10.16 -48.31 -36.50
CA VAL A 953 -11.09 -48.31 -35.36
C VAL A 953 -12.51 -48.11 -35.80
N GLU A 954 -13.42 -48.72 -35.05
CA GLU A 954 -14.84 -48.45 -35.14
C GLU A 954 -15.27 -47.78 -33.83
N VAL A 955 -15.78 -46.55 -33.92
CA VAL A 955 -16.24 -45.75 -32.79
C VAL A 955 -17.75 -45.57 -32.88
N ASP A 956 -18.48 -45.91 -31.82
CA ASP A 956 -19.93 -45.78 -31.77
C ASP A 956 -20.35 -44.51 -31.00
N ALA A 957 -20.80 -43.50 -31.73
CA ALA A 957 -21.23 -42.21 -31.20
C ALA A 957 -22.45 -42.29 -30.25
N ALA A 958 -23.19 -43.41 -30.22
CA ALA A 958 -24.31 -43.62 -29.31
C ALA A 958 -23.89 -43.92 -27.87
N THR A 959 -22.60 -44.17 -27.63
CA THR A 959 -22.08 -44.68 -26.35
C THR A 959 -21.79 -43.59 -25.31
N TRP A 960 -21.84 -42.30 -25.68
CA TRP A 960 -21.70 -41.17 -24.76
C TRP A 960 -22.67 -40.03 -25.12
N PRO A 961 -23.02 -39.16 -24.16
CA PRO A 961 -23.89 -38.01 -24.45
C PRO A 961 -23.15 -36.97 -25.29
N PHE A 962 -23.77 -36.50 -26.37
CA PHE A 962 -23.24 -35.39 -27.17
C PHE A 962 -23.43 -34.05 -26.41
N PRO A 963 -22.36 -33.35 -26.00
CA PRO A 963 -22.49 -32.17 -25.14
C PRO A 963 -23.14 -30.97 -25.83
N ASP A 964 -23.85 -30.15 -25.06
CA ASP A 964 -24.67 -29.05 -25.61
C ASP A 964 -23.85 -27.96 -26.30
N VAL A 965 -22.61 -27.72 -25.88
CA VAL A 965 -21.69 -26.81 -26.59
C VAL A 965 -21.45 -27.28 -28.03
N PHE A 966 -21.32 -28.59 -28.27
CA PHE A 966 -21.10 -29.14 -29.60
C PHE A 966 -22.40 -29.23 -30.40
N LYS A 967 -23.55 -29.47 -29.76
CA LYS A 967 -24.86 -29.30 -30.39
C LYS A 967 -25.04 -27.88 -30.90
N TRP A 968 -24.72 -26.88 -30.07
CA TRP A 968 -24.80 -25.48 -30.44
C TRP A 968 -23.84 -25.12 -31.57
N ILE A 969 -22.57 -25.57 -31.52
CA ILE A 969 -21.60 -25.37 -32.61
C ILE A 969 -22.13 -25.96 -33.91
N MET A 970 -22.64 -27.19 -33.87
CA MET A 970 -23.17 -27.89 -35.04
C MET A 970 -24.40 -27.18 -35.63
N ALA A 971 -25.36 -26.84 -34.77
CA ALA A 971 -26.61 -26.17 -35.14
C ALA A 971 -26.36 -24.78 -35.73
N THR A 972 -25.64 -23.95 -34.99
CA THR A 972 -25.44 -22.53 -35.30
C THR A 972 -24.47 -22.36 -36.46
N GLY A 973 -23.47 -23.23 -36.55
CA GLY A 973 -22.48 -23.21 -37.64
C GLY A 973 -22.88 -23.99 -38.88
N ASN A 974 -23.97 -24.78 -38.83
CA ASN A 974 -24.33 -25.78 -39.84
C ASN A 974 -23.13 -26.68 -40.20
N VAL A 975 -22.42 -27.16 -39.18
CA VAL A 975 -21.19 -27.94 -39.34
C VAL A 975 -21.54 -29.41 -39.61
N PRO A 976 -21.10 -30.03 -40.71
CA PRO A 976 -21.40 -31.45 -40.99
C PRO A 976 -20.86 -32.39 -39.91
N LEU A 977 -21.55 -33.51 -39.64
CA LEU A 977 -21.16 -34.50 -38.62
C LEU A 977 -19.72 -35.00 -38.76
N ARG A 978 -19.29 -35.31 -40.00
CA ARG A 978 -17.91 -35.74 -40.26
C ARG A 978 -16.89 -34.65 -39.96
N GLU A 979 -17.24 -33.38 -40.20
CA GLU A 979 -16.39 -32.25 -39.83
C GLU A 979 -16.37 -32.07 -38.31
N MET A 980 -17.51 -32.23 -37.60
CA MET A 980 -17.54 -32.23 -36.13
C MET A 980 -16.58 -33.27 -35.55
N ALA A 981 -16.65 -34.51 -36.03
CA ALA A 981 -15.79 -35.62 -35.59
C ALA A 981 -14.30 -35.42 -35.95
N ARG A 982 -13.99 -34.64 -36.99
CA ARG A 982 -12.62 -34.32 -37.41
C ARG A 982 -12.07 -33.07 -36.75
N THR A 983 -12.88 -32.07 -36.44
CA THR A 983 -12.38 -30.81 -35.88
C THR A 983 -12.33 -30.85 -34.36
N PHE A 984 -13.29 -31.51 -33.71
CA PHE A 984 -13.53 -31.38 -32.27
C PHE A 984 -13.50 -32.70 -31.52
N ASN A 985 -13.34 -32.60 -30.21
CA ASN A 985 -13.37 -33.73 -29.28
C ASN A 985 -14.78 -34.29 -29.02
N CYS A 986 -15.84 -33.55 -29.37
CA CYS A 986 -17.25 -33.95 -29.25
C CYS A 986 -17.62 -34.60 -27.90
N GLY A 987 -16.98 -34.17 -26.81
CA GLY A 987 -17.22 -34.67 -25.45
C GLY A 987 -16.23 -35.72 -24.95
N ILE A 988 -15.35 -36.26 -25.79
CA ILE A 988 -14.30 -37.21 -25.40
C ILE A 988 -12.94 -36.57 -25.65
N GLY A 989 -12.21 -36.24 -24.58
CA GLY A 989 -10.93 -35.56 -24.69
C GLY A 989 -9.71 -36.48 -24.74
N MET A 990 -9.84 -37.74 -24.33
CA MET A 990 -8.76 -38.73 -24.35
C MET A 990 -9.32 -40.10 -24.68
N VAL A 991 -8.60 -40.89 -25.48
CA VAL A 991 -8.98 -42.25 -25.87
C VAL A 991 -7.86 -43.22 -25.48
N LEU A 992 -8.21 -44.31 -24.79
CA LEU A 992 -7.31 -45.37 -24.38
C LEU A 992 -7.58 -46.63 -25.19
N VAL A 993 -6.52 -47.30 -25.65
CA VAL A 993 -6.59 -48.64 -26.25
C VAL A 993 -6.19 -49.67 -25.20
N VAL A 994 -7.12 -50.55 -24.84
CA VAL A 994 -6.96 -51.52 -23.76
C VAL A 994 -7.31 -52.94 -24.22
N ALA A 995 -6.65 -53.94 -23.63
CA ALA A 995 -7.05 -55.32 -23.84
C ALA A 995 -8.44 -55.57 -23.22
N PRO A 996 -9.31 -56.40 -23.82
CA PRO A 996 -10.64 -56.69 -23.29
C PRO A 996 -10.65 -57.10 -21.81
N GLU A 997 -9.67 -57.90 -21.39
CA GLU A 997 -9.48 -58.37 -20.02
C GLU A 997 -9.13 -57.25 -19.02
N HIS A 998 -8.61 -56.12 -19.48
CA HIS A 998 -8.21 -54.99 -18.62
C HIS A 998 -9.28 -53.90 -18.53
N VAL A 999 -10.34 -53.94 -19.35
CA VAL A 999 -11.38 -52.89 -19.42
C VAL A 999 -11.96 -52.57 -18.05
N ALA A 1000 -12.32 -53.59 -17.26
CA ALA A 1000 -12.94 -53.40 -15.95
C ALA A 1000 -12.00 -52.72 -14.95
N GLU A 1001 -10.70 -53.10 -14.93
CA GLU A 1001 -9.73 -52.52 -14.02
C GLU A 1001 -9.39 -51.08 -14.41
N VAL A 1002 -9.17 -50.81 -15.71
CA VAL A 1002 -8.88 -49.46 -16.21
C VAL A 1002 -10.05 -48.51 -15.91
N THR A 1003 -11.27 -48.95 -16.21
CA THR A 1003 -12.48 -48.16 -15.92
C THR A 1003 -12.59 -47.82 -14.44
N LYS A 1004 -12.36 -48.81 -13.57
CA LYS A 1004 -12.39 -48.60 -12.11
C LYS A 1004 -11.34 -47.58 -11.65
N LEU A 1005 -10.09 -47.70 -12.11
CA LEU A 1005 -9.01 -46.79 -11.72
C LEU A 1005 -9.27 -45.36 -12.18
N CYS A 1006 -9.80 -45.18 -13.38
CA CYS A 1006 -10.19 -43.86 -13.89
C CYS A 1006 -11.36 -43.27 -13.08
N GLN A 1007 -12.37 -44.08 -12.73
CA GLN A 1007 -13.49 -43.63 -11.90
C GLN A 1007 -13.06 -43.27 -10.47
N GLU A 1008 -12.13 -44.02 -9.87
CA GLU A 1008 -11.51 -43.68 -8.58
C GLU A 1008 -10.74 -42.36 -8.64
N ALA A 1009 -10.25 -41.97 -9.82
CA ALA A 1009 -9.64 -40.68 -10.10
C ALA A 1009 -10.66 -39.58 -10.51
N ASN A 1010 -11.96 -39.81 -10.34
CA ASN A 1010 -13.07 -38.94 -10.73
C ASN A 1010 -13.16 -38.64 -12.23
N GLU A 1011 -12.80 -39.60 -13.08
CA GLU A 1011 -13.05 -39.55 -14.53
C GLU A 1011 -14.34 -40.29 -14.89
N VAL A 1012 -15.05 -39.75 -15.88
CA VAL A 1012 -16.15 -40.45 -16.53
C VAL A 1012 -15.61 -41.16 -17.77
N VAL A 1013 -15.84 -42.47 -17.85
CA VAL A 1013 -15.29 -43.35 -18.87
C VAL A 1013 -16.43 -44.02 -19.64
N TYR A 1014 -16.33 -43.99 -20.97
CA TYR A 1014 -17.23 -44.71 -21.87
C TYR A 1014 -16.44 -45.74 -22.67
N GLN A 1015 -17.01 -46.92 -22.87
CA GLN A 1015 -16.51 -47.84 -23.88
C GLN A 1015 -17.06 -47.40 -25.24
N ILE A 1016 -16.20 -46.78 -26.03
CA ILE A 1016 -16.62 -46.04 -27.24
C ILE A 1016 -16.42 -46.82 -28.53
N GLY A 1017 -15.69 -47.93 -28.51
CA GLY A 1017 -15.38 -48.63 -29.75
C GLY A 1017 -14.48 -49.85 -29.60
N VAL A 1018 -14.09 -50.39 -30.75
CA VAL A 1018 -13.19 -51.56 -30.87
C VAL A 1018 -12.22 -51.40 -32.04
N LEU A 1019 -11.01 -51.93 -31.89
CA LEU A 1019 -10.02 -52.02 -32.98
C LEU A 1019 -10.39 -53.10 -33.97
N LYS A 1020 -10.24 -52.79 -35.25
CA LYS A 1020 -10.51 -53.66 -36.40
C LYS A 1020 -9.32 -53.65 -37.35
N THR A 1021 -9.25 -54.61 -38.27
CA THR A 1021 -8.33 -54.45 -39.40
C THR A 1021 -8.89 -53.39 -40.36
N LYS A 1022 -8.04 -52.67 -41.09
CA LYS A 1022 -8.54 -51.73 -42.12
C LYS A 1022 -9.39 -52.44 -43.17
N ALA A 1023 -9.11 -53.71 -43.47
CA ALA A 1023 -9.93 -54.52 -44.37
C ALA A 1023 -11.37 -54.69 -43.84
N ASP A 1024 -11.54 -54.94 -42.53
CA ASP A 1024 -12.85 -55.02 -41.89
C ASP A 1024 -13.60 -53.67 -41.87
N ASN A 1025 -12.85 -52.56 -41.97
CA ASN A 1025 -13.35 -51.18 -42.03
C ASN A 1025 -13.46 -50.63 -43.47
N ASN A 1026 -13.54 -51.48 -44.50
CA ASN A 1026 -13.60 -51.06 -45.91
C ASN A 1026 -12.45 -50.13 -46.37
N GLY A 1027 -11.29 -50.26 -45.74
CA GLY A 1027 -10.10 -49.44 -46.00
C GLY A 1027 -10.05 -48.13 -45.21
N GLU A 1028 -11.06 -47.81 -44.40
CA GLU A 1028 -11.05 -46.60 -43.56
C GLU A 1028 -10.27 -46.81 -42.25
N GLU A 1029 -9.51 -45.79 -41.83
CA GLU A 1029 -8.75 -45.82 -40.58
C GLU A 1029 -9.66 -45.61 -39.36
N VAL A 1030 -10.72 -44.80 -39.50
CA VAL A 1030 -11.68 -44.49 -38.45
C VAL A 1030 -13.09 -44.52 -39.03
N VAL A 1031 -13.92 -45.44 -38.55
CA VAL A 1031 -15.34 -45.51 -38.87
C VAL A 1031 -16.14 -45.01 -37.68
N MET A 1032 -16.82 -43.86 -37.84
CA MET A 1032 -17.73 -43.31 -36.84
C MET A 1032 -19.15 -43.80 -37.12
N ARG A 1033 -19.73 -44.60 -36.22
CA ARG A 1033 -21.10 -45.14 -36.32
C ARG A 1033 -22.10 -44.31 -35.52
N ASN A 1034 -23.35 -44.36 -35.98
CA ASN A 1034 -24.54 -43.81 -35.29
C ASN A 1034 -24.46 -42.29 -35.00
N MET A 1035 -23.66 -41.53 -35.74
CA MET A 1035 -23.59 -40.07 -35.56
C MET A 1035 -24.93 -39.42 -35.89
N GLU A 1036 -25.61 -39.86 -36.95
CA GLU A 1036 -26.87 -39.27 -37.42
C GLU A 1036 -28.03 -39.46 -36.43
N THR A 1037 -27.99 -40.52 -35.62
CA THR A 1037 -29.03 -40.83 -34.64
C THR A 1037 -28.72 -40.28 -33.24
N SER A 1038 -27.44 -40.12 -32.91
CA SER A 1038 -27.00 -39.83 -31.54
C SER A 1038 -26.52 -38.39 -31.36
N TRP A 1039 -25.98 -37.76 -32.41
CA TRP A 1039 -25.59 -36.35 -32.42
C TRP A 1039 -26.68 -35.53 -33.10
N VAL A 1040 -27.88 -35.55 -32.51
CA VAL A 1040 -29.02 -34.78 -33.00
C VAL A 1040 -29.05 -33.43 -32.28
N VAL A 1041 -29.30 -32.36 -33.05
CA VAL A 1041 -29.56 -31.00 -32.55
C VAL A 1041 -31.01 -30.84 -32.16
#